data_AF-W1UQ85-F1
#
_entry.id   AF-W1UQ85-F1
#
_cell.length_a   1.000
_cell.length_b   1.000
_cell.length_c   1.000
_cell.angle_alpha   90.00
_cell.angle_beta   90.00
_cell.angle_gamma   90.00
#
_symmetry.space_group_name_H-M   'P 1'
#
loop_
_entity.id
_entity.type
_entity.pdbx_description
1 polymer ?
#
loop_
_entity_poly.entity_id
_entity_poly.type
_entity_poly.pdbx_seq_one_letter_code
_entity_poly.pdbx_strand_id
1 'polypeptide(L)'
;MKNKLSDKSLENQRKEKIMRFSIRKYSFGAASVAVAAFLMFLGNGAVAADQLKVTEESSSKVELAQSGGEKAENQSESKISEPKISKPELDKSQLANYIGEIEGKISSGAYANKTEESVASLAAELANAKATLANASSQEELTSAYQKLVATVNSKLRNKLVEKKEIVSTDTTEGKETVGIKADNTEKPSESNAIENTGANDPRNGSEIEKDTTFRAAVNQDPKVDFTFSIPDEKKIYIYNEEHFSLEIPVYSETGKIRYATIKKGSRQRFPNVAGTDNDLDVEFGFTARVINRAETAGVTSEASQANPAKIVITGRPNDILKKHRDYTKQENQTLNVGTRYIQVVDDQGRENLKKGDSIADPGYFYLVLKAQSKKYSLRSQPTDEKISVTSLTNPTAEDLQKIKDSIQLEYSTTNEDARFADKRGTLVEHPEDVIQSVNIVGNNIVVTFTDGSTKTKPVSEIVQKNVPPVVNLPYSNEANRNIYIYSGEETDLTFTATDESKIKDLKLRGPGDINYNNATSFGLAVGNIVDSAVTSGAGSVSEDKKTATIKMTGTTNLTAGKKWTSVIVAKDDNNGESAPFNGRINATTNPAERQKIEGYVEFVVKNQTTKYDIKTPEGTVSVVDPANVTADEFEKIKEKVKIEYSQTNDDANFTSKRGQAVDNQATRISTITKDANGNLVVTYKDGSTDTKPLSEFTSLNKQPAIDAVNKAAEDKIAEINANTNATAEEKAAAIEKVNADKAKALTAINDNSVTTKAALDNAKTSGTTAISNDNPVVTKKNTAKAAIDSALRAKEAAIDANDDLTTEEKNAAKADAQ
;
A
#
# COMPACT_ATOMS: atom_id res chain seq x y z
N MET A 1 13.86 -62.62 -20.36
CA MET A 1 12.61 -63.02 -21.04
C MET A 1 11.53 -62.05 -20.58
N LYS A 2 10.76 -61.30 -21.39
CA LYS A 2 10.55 -61.03 -22.84
C LYS A 2 10.02 -59.56 -22.94
N ASN A 3 9.95 -58.78 -24.02
CA ASN A 3 10.45 -58.69 -25.41
C ASN A 3 10.00 -57.29 -25.93
N LYS A 4 10.46 -56.67 -27.04
CA LYS A 4 11.72 -56.66 -27.84
C LYS A 4 11.50 -55.62 -28.98
N LEU A 5 12.52 -54.83 -29.39
CA LEU A 5 12.52 -53.83 -30.50
C LEU A 5 11.81 -52.49 -30.15
N SER A 6 12.19 -51.28 -30.58
CA SER A 6 13.03 -50.71 -31.67
C SER A 6 12.22 -50.13 -32.83
N ASP A 7 12.34 -48.81 -33.06
CA ASP A 7 12.74 -48.12 -34.31
C ASP A 7 12.41 -46.61 -34.18
N LYS A 8 13.36 -45.67 -34.34
CA LYS A 8 14.06 -45.19 -35.56
C LYS A 8 13.18 -44.44 -36.57
N SER A 9 13.08 -43.12 -36.35
CA SER A 9 13.41 -42.07 -37.33
C SER A 9 13.20 -42.37 -38.82
N LEU A 10 12.06 -41.97 -39.38
CA LEU A 10 11.95 -41.11 -40.57
C LEU A 10 10.49 -41.01 -41.04
N GLU A 11 9.88 -39.82 -40.94
CA GLU A 11 8.97 -39.37 -41.99
C GLU A 11 9.00 -37.84 -42.10
N ASN A 12 8.77 -37.32 -43.30
CA ASN A 12 9.19 -35.98 -43.69
C ASN A 12 8.03 -35.25 -44.39
N GLN A 13 7.92 -33.93 -44.15
CA GLN A 13 7.04 -32.98 -44.87
C GLN A 13 5.52 -33.25 -44.88
N ARG A 14 4.72 -32.27 -44.40
CA ARG A 14 3.93 -31.44 -45.34
C ARG A 14 3.21 -30.22 -44.74
N LYS A 15 3.04 -29.23 -45.64
CA LYS A 15 2.11 -28.09 -45.65
C LYS A 15 2.48 -26.87 -44.78
N GLU A 16 2.84 -25.80 -45.49
CA GLU A 16 2.92 -24.44 -44.97
C GLU A 16 1.55 -23.91 -44.54
N LYS A 17 1.54 -22.85 -43.73
CA LYS A 17 0.60 -21.75 -43.94
C LYS A 17 1.20 -20.40 -43.52
N ILE A 18 1.53 -19.59 -44.52
CA ILE A 18 1.97 -18.20 -44.32
C ILE A 18 0.75 -17.34 -44.00
N MET A 19 0.79 -16.57 -42.92
CA MET A 19 -0.12 -15.44 -42.69
C MET A 19 0.73 -14.19 -42.44
N ARG A 20 0.64 -13.22 -43.36
CA ARG A 20 1.26 -11.90 -43.22
C ARG A 20 0.26 -10.95 -42.57
N PHE A 21 0.67 -10.20 -41.56
CA PHE A 21 -0.02 -8.98 -41.14
C PHE A 21 0.96 -7.82 -41.01
N SER A 22 0.44 -6.61 -41.19
CA SER A 22 1.20 -5.46 -41.66
C SER A 22 1.71 -4.55 -40.54
N ILE A 23 3.00 -4.20 -40.63
CA ILE A 23 3.59 -3.11 -39.84
C ILE A 23 2.96 -1.79 -40.28
N ARG A 24 2.30 -1.07 -39.37
CA ARG A 24 1.96 0.35 -39.57
C ARG A 24 3.01 1.21 -38.87
N LYS A 25 3.83 1.91 -39.67
CA LYS A 25 4.62 3.05 -39.19
C LYS A 25 3.67 4.20 -38.85
N TYR A 26 3.98 4.93 -37.78
CA TYR A 26 3.57 6.32 -37.59
C TYR A 26 4.81 7.13 -37.21
N SER A 27 4.91 8.36 -37.70
CA SER A 27 6.09 9.21 -37.51
C SER A 27 5.70 10.69 -37.61
N PHE A 28 6.03 11.44 -36.55
CA PHE A 28 6.14 12.91 -36.47
C PHE A 28 4.99 13.79 -37.01
N GLY A 29 4.36 14.50 -36.08
CA GLY A 29 3.79 15.83 -36.30
C GLY A 29 4.43 16.79 -35.28
N ALA A 30 4.64 18.05 -35.65
CA ALA A 30 5.30 19.06 -34.82
C ALA A 30 4.47 20.36 -34.74
N ALA A 31 4.97 21.34 -33.97
CA ALA A 31 4.30 22.57 -33.53
C ALA A 31 3.25 22.36 -32.42
N SER A 32 3.00 23.30 -31.51
CA SER A 32 3.38 24.73 -31.52
C SER A 32 4.02 25.21 -30.21
N VAL A 33 4.80 26.29 -30.30
CA VAL A 33 5.29 27.07 -29.15
C VAL A 33 4.19 28.02 -28.66
N ALA A 34 4.07 28.21 -27.35
CA ALA A 34 3.35 29.33 -26.74
C ALA A 34 4.16 29.87 -25.55
N VAL A 35 4.76 31.05 -25.72
CA VAL A 35 5.40 31.81 -24.63
C VAL A 35 4.51 33.00 -24.31
N ALA A 36 4.00 33.07 -23.08
CA ALA A 36 3.35 34.25 -22.53
C ALA A 36 3.56 34.29 -21.02
N ALA A 37 4.24 35.32 -20.53
CA ALA A 37 4.33 35.65 -19.10
C ALA A 37 3.68 37.01 -18.89
N PHE A 38 2.98 37.22 -17.76
CA PHE A 38 2.94 38.50 -17.01
C PHE A 38 2.05 38.37 -15.73
N LEU A 39 2.32 39.21 -14.72
CA LEU A 39 1.51 39.47 -13.50
C LEU A 39 1.26 38.25 -12.57
N MET A 40 1.84 38.10 -11.36
CA MET A 40 2.59 38.98 -10.45
C MET A 40 1.76 39.96 -9.59
N PHE A 41 1.90 39.84 -8.25
CA PHE A 41 1.29 40.63 -7.15
C PHE A 41 -0.25 40.54 -7.01
N LEU A 42 -0.86 40.51 -5.81
CA LEU A 42 -0.45 40.97 -4.47
C LEU A 42 -0.36 39.84 -3.41
N GLY A 43 0.31 39.99 -2.26
CA GLY A 43 1.15 41.12 -1.81
C GLY A 43 0.86 41.60 -0.38
N ASN A 44 1.63 41.09 0.60
CA ASN A 44 2.03 41.64 1.92
C ASN A 44 2.34 40.46 2.86
N GLY A 45 3.40 40.42 3.68
CA GLY A 45 4.40 41.44 4.04
C GLY A 45 4.67 41.36 5.56
N ALA A 46 5.87 41.52 6.12
CA ALA A 46 7.18 41.90 5.58
C ALA A 46 8.31 41.25 6.44
N VAL A 47 9.51 40.95 5.91
CA VAL A 47 10.80 41.71 6.08
C VAL A 47 11.32 41.76 7.54
N ALA A 48 12.59 41.49 7.89
CA ALA A 48 13.86 41.34 7.12
C ALA A 48 14.66 40.09 7.62
N ALA A 49 15.61 39.50 6.88
CA ALA A 49 17.04 39.86 6.74
C ALA A 49 17.82 39.87 8.09
N ASP A 50 19.06 39.36 8.19
CA ASP A 50 20.12 39.42 7.16
C ASP A 50 21.18 38.27 7.23
N GLN A 51 21.85 38.01 6.08
CA GLN A 51 23.28 37.69 5.79
C GLN A 51 24.20 36.95 6.83
N LEU A 52 25.24 36.13 6.50
CA LEU A 52 25.94 35.54 5.33
C LEU A 52 26.70 34.26 5.85
N LYS A 53 26.96 33.15 5.12
CA LYS A 53 28.04 32.85 4.12
C LYS A 53 29.47 33.31 4.51
N VAL A 54 30.57 32.55 4.35
CA VAL A 54 30.83 31.14 3.93
C VAL A 54 31.57 30.40 5.10
N THR A 55 32.61 29.54 5.08
CA THR A 55 33.55 28.91 4.11
C THR A 55 33.94 27.49 4.62
N GLU A 56 34.57 26.65 3.81
CA GLU A 56 35.14 25.33 4.18
C GLU A 56 36.56 25.43 4.80
N GLU A 57 36.98 24.47 5.65
CA GLU A 57 38.04 23.48 5.30
C GLU A 57 38.46 22.51 6.44
N SER A 58 38.73 21.27 6.03
CA SER A 58 39.82 20.36 6.44
C SER A 58 40.31 20.19 7.91
N SER A 59 40.05 18.97 8.42
CA SER A 59 41.07 17.97 8.83
C SER A 59 41.46 17.71 10.32
N SER A 60 41.33 16.42 10.68
CA SER A 60 42.36 15.57 11.33
C SER A 60 42.77 15.69 12.83
N LYS A 61 42.45 14.59 13.54
CA LYS A 61 43.36 13.74 14.36
C LYS A 61 43.67 14.05 15.86
N VAL A 62 43.23 13.08 16.69
CA VAL A 62 44.05 12.18 17.56
C VAL A 62 44.46 12.61 18.99
N GLU A 63 43.91 11.86 19.97
CA GLU A 63 44.51 11.32 21.23
C GLU A 63 45.14 12.31 22.27
N LEU A 64 45.34 12.01 23.56
CA LEU A 64 45.21 10.80 24.40
C LEU A 64 45.03 11.21 25.89
N ALA A 65 44.76 10.22 26.78
CA ALA A 65 45.29 10.14 28.17
C ALA A 65 44.81 11.16 29.24
N GLN A 66 44.76 10.83 30.54
CA GLN A 66 44.51 9.55 31.27
C GLN A 66 44.31 9.86 32.77
N SER A 67 44.00 8.82 33.58
CA SER A 67 43.88 8.85 35.06
C SER A 67 42.65 9.60 35.62
N GLY A 68 41.97 9.13 36.67
CA GLY A 68 42.15 7.90 37.46
C GLY A 68 41.88 8.15 38.95
N GLY A 69 41.11 7.26 39.61
CA GLY A 69 40.83 7.38 41.05
C GLY A 69 39.43 6.86 41.43
N GLU A 70 39.40 5.83 42.27
CA GLU A 70 38.23 5.02 42.63
C GLU A 70 37.14 5.68 43.52
N LYS A 71 35.92 5.12 43.44
CA LYS A 71 34.94 4.85 44.54
C LYS A 71 34.45 6.01 45.46
N ALA A 72 33.13 6.26 45.40
CA ALA A 72 32.22 6.17 46.56
C ALA A 72 30.75 6.06 46.10
N GLU A 73 29.81 5.78 47.01
CA GLU A 73 28.41 5.42 46.70
C GLU A 73 27.38 6.56 46.79
N ASN A 74 26.35 6.44 45.96
CA ASN A 74 24.93 6.83 46.12
C ASN A 74 24.45 8.29 46.41
N GLN A 75 23.56 8.71 45.50
CA GLN A 75 22.25 9.36 45.70
C GLN A 75 22.06 10.76 46.32
N SER A 76 21.55 11.64 45.44
CA SER A 76 20.32 12.45 45.60
C SER A 76 20.49 13.98 45.52
N GLU A 77 19.61 14.60 44.72
CA GLU A 77 19.10 15.99 44.79
C GLU A 77 20.11 17.16 44.93
N SER A 78 20.16 18.15 44.03
CA SER A 78 19.02 18.78 43.34
C SER A 78 19.45 19.85 42.29
N LYS A 79 18.45 20.36 41.56
CA LYS A 79 18.45 21.63 40.79
C LYS A 79 19.44 21.79 39.62
N ILE A 80 18.92 21.51 38.42
CA ILE A 80 19.31 22.19 37.18
C ILE A 80 18.43 23.45 37.02
N SER A 81 18.98 24.55 36.50
CA SER A 81 18.24 25.75 36.08
C SER A 81 18.01 25.77 34.56
N GLU A 82 16.95 26.46 34.13
CA GLU A 82 16.28 26.26 32.84
C GLU A 82 17.03 26.76 31.59
N PRO A 83 16.97 26.01 30.47
CA PRO A 83 16.87 26.57 29.12
C PRO A 83 15.39 26.71 28.69
N LYS A 84 15.08 27.66 27.79
CA LYS A 84 13.71 27.96 27.34
C LYS A 84 13.01 26.77 26.68
N ILE A 85 11.81 26.45 27.15
CA ILE A 85 10.91 25.45 26.54
C ILE A 85 10.13 26.09 25.37
N SER A 86 10.19 25.48 24.19
CA SER A 86 9.24 25.71 23.11
C SER A 86 7.90 25.03 23.42
N LYS A 87 6.78 25.76 23.38
CA LYS A 87 5.44 25.20 23.65
C LYS A 87 5.15 24.01 22.70
N PRO A 88 4.61 22.88 23.20
CA PRO A 88 4.19 21.78 22.32
C PRO A 88 3.07 22.23 21.37
N GLU A 89 3.11 21.70 20.15
CA GLU A 89 2.07 21.90 19.14
C GLU A 89 0.86 21.02 19.46
N LEU A 90 -0.36 21.58 19.31
CA LEU A 90 -1.61 20.92 19.66
C LEU A 90 -2.19 20.21 18.44
N ASP A 91 -2.64 18.96 18.59
CA ASP A 91 -3.30 18.24 17.50
C ASP A 91 -4.74 18.76 17.31
N LYS A 92 -4.90 19.56 16.27
CA LYS A 92 -6.16 20.17 15.87
C LYS A 92 -6.94 19.33 14.84
N SER A 93 -6.38 18.23 14.34
CA SER A 93 -6.90 17.49 13.18
C SER A 93 -8.31 16.92 13.41
N GLN A 94 -8.53 16.22 14.53
CA GLN A 94 -9.80 15.58 14.87
C GLN A 94 -10.96 16.60 14.93
N LEU A 95 -10.73 17.74 15.57
CA LEU A 95 -11.74 18.80 15.69
C LEU A 95 -11.95 19.54 14.36
N ALA A 96 -10.89 19.83 13.61
CA ALA A 96 -10.98 20.49 12.30
C ALA A 96 -11.78 19.66 11.29
N ASN A 97 -11.47 18.36 11.18
CA ASN A 97 -12.13 17.44 10.25
C ASN A 97 -13.64 17.33 10.55
N TYR A 98 -14.01 17.20 11.83
CA TYR A 98 -15.40 17.03 12.22
C TYR A 98 -16.23 18.33 12.11
N ILE A 99 -15.62 19.50 12.33
CA ILE A 99 -16.24 20.79 11.98
C ILE A 99 -16.53 20.85 10.48
N GLY A 100 -15.56 20.50 9.63
CA GLY A 100 -15.72 20.48 8.17
C GLY A 100 -16.82 19.51 7.70
N GLU A 101 -16.92 18.32 8.32
CA GLU A 101 -17.98 17.35 8.05
C GLU A 101 -19.38 17.93 8.32
N ILE A 102 -19.55 18.61 9.45
CA ILE A 102 -20.83 19.23 9.83
C ILE A 102 -21.16 20.43 8.93
N GLU A 103 -20.18 21.25 8.56
CA GLU A 103 -20.38 22.33 7.59
C GLU A 103 -20.80 21.81 6.23
N GLY A 104 -20.23 20.69 5.78
CA GLY A 104 -20.68 19.98 4.58
C GLY A 104 -22.12 19.48 4.70
N LYS A 105 -22.51 18.90 5.84
CA LYS A 105 -23.88 18.41 6.10
C LYS A 105 -24.92 19.54 6.24
N ILE A 106 -24.55 20.69 6.79
CA ILE A 106 -25.38 21.89 6.80
C ILE A 106 -25.54 22.43 5.38
N SER A 107 -24.44 22.61 4.64
CA SER A 107 -24.42 23.19 3.28
C SER A 107 -25.12 22.32 2.24
N SER A 108 -25.10 21.00 2.40
CA SER A 108 -25.84 20.05 1.55
C SER A 108 -27.31 19.87 1.94
N GLY A 109 -27.79 20.56 2.97
CA GLY A 109 -29.18 20.47 3.43
C GLY A 109 -29.53 19.14 4.11
N ALA A 110 -28.55 18.33 4.53
CA ALA A 110 -28.78 17.02 5.15
C ALA A 110 -29.59 17.10 6.47
N TYR A 111 -29.64 18.30 7.09
CA TYR A 111 -30.45 18.59 8.28
C TYR A 111 -31.76 19.34 7.98
N ALA A 112 -32.21 19.46 6.72
CA ALA A 112 -33.47 20.15 6.37
C ALA A 112 -34.72 19.52 7.01
N ASN A 113 -34.64 18.22 7.37
CA ASN A 113 -35.67 17.51 8.11
C ASN A 113 -35.62 17.72 9.64
N LYS A 114 -34.74 18.58 10.15
CA LYS A 114 -34.56 18.87 11.59
C LYS A 114 -35.26 20.17 12.02
N THR A 115 -35.66 20.29 13.28
CA THR A 115 -36.29 21.52 13.80
C THR A 115 -35.30 22.67 13.78
N GLU A 116 -35.77 23.86 13.43
CA GLU A 116 -34.94 25.06 13.30
C GLU A 116 -34.23 25.42 14.62
N GLU A 117 -34.89 25.21 15.76
CA GLU A 117 -34.27 25.33 17.10
C GLU A 117 -33.06 24.39 17.28
N SER A 118 -33.15 23.14 16.82
CA SER A 118 -32.06 22.17 16.97
C SER A 118 -30.91 22.42 15.99
N VAL A 119 -31.22 22.91 14.79
CA VAL A 119 -30.21 23.36 13.81
C VAL A 119 -29.51 24.64 14.30
N ALA A 120 -30.24 25.57 14.90
CA ALA A 120 -29.66 26.77 15.54
C ALA A 120 -28.77 26.40 16.74
N SER A 121 -29.17 25.41 17.54
CA SER A 121 -28.36 24.86 18.64
C SER A 121 -27.07 24.22 18.14
N LEU A 122 -27.12 23.47 17.03
CA LEU A 122 -25.91 22.93 16.38
C LEU A 122 -25.03 24.04 15.81
N ALA A 123 -25.59 25.07 15.17
CA ALA A 123 -24.83 26.20 14.63
C ALA A 123 -24.10 26.99 15.73
N ALA A 124 -24.72 27.16 16.91
CA ALA A 124 -24.08 27.77 18.07
C ALA A 124 -22.90 26.91 18.60
N GLU A 125 -23.07 25.60 18.72
CA GLU A 125 -21.98 24.73 19.20
C GLU A 125 -20.86 24.56 18.16
N LEU A 126 -21.18 24.61 16.87
CA LEU A 126 -20.18 24.70 15.79
C LEU A 126 -19.34 25.99 15.90
N ALA A 127 -19.97 27.13 16.22
CA ALA A 127 -19.26 28.39 16.43
C ALA A 127 -18.34 28.33 17.67
N ASN A 128 -18.82 27.74 18.77
CA ASN A 128 -18.00 27.46 19.97
C ASN A 128 -16.80 26.57 19.61
N ALA A 129 -17.03 25.46 18.89
CA ALA A 129 -16.00 24.52 18.49
C ALA A 129 -14.94 25.16 17.59
N LYS A 130 -15.33 26.04 16.65
CA LYS A 130 -14.40 26.84 15.84
C LYS A 130 -13.59 27.82 16.69
N ALA A 131 -14.21 28.47 17.67
CA ALA A 131 -13.50 29.37 18.58
C ALA A 131 -12.45 28.62 19.42
N THR A 132 -12.75 27.41 19.88
CA THR A 132 -11.77 26.52 20.55
C THR A 132 -10.69 26.05 19.57
N LEU A 133 -11.05 25.62 18.35
CA LEU A 133 -10.07 25.21 17.34
C LEU A 133 -9.03 26.30 17.05
N ALA A 134 -9.45 27.57 17.00
CA ALA A 134 -8.54 28.71 16.88
C ALA A 134 -7.69 28.91 18.14
N ASN A 135 -8.33 29.04 19.31
CA ASN A 135 -7.72 29.64 20.51
C ASN A 135 -7.27 28.65 21.60
N ALA A 136 -7.45 27.33 21.42
CA ALA A 136 -7.13 26.34 22.44
C ALA A 136 -5.69 26.46 22.99
N SER A 137 -5.60 26.37 24.30
CA SER A 137 -4.38 26.43 25.09
C SER A 137 -3.83 25.04 25.43
N SER A 138 -4.70 24.03 25.59
CA SER A 138 -4.40 22.63 25.88
C SER A 138 -5.12 21.64 24.94
N GLN A 139 -4.75 20.34 25.01
CA GLN A 139 -5.36 19.30 24.17
C GLN A 139 -6.75 18.87 24.70
N GLU A 140 -6.95 18.92 26.02
CA GLU A 140 -8.23 18.62 26.67
C GLU A 140 -9.34 19.58 26.21
N GLU A 141 -9.01 20.84 25.92
CA GLU A 141 -9.95 21.81 25.35
C GLU A 141 -10.44 21.40 23.96
N LEU A 142 -9.52 20.95 23.09
CA LEU A 142 -9.83 20.45 21.74
C LEU A 142 -10.67 19.17 21.79
N THR A 143 -10.27 18.20 22.61
CA THR A 143 -11.00 16.95 22.82
C THR A 143 -12.39 17.20 23.42
N SER A 144 -12.51 18.13 24.37
CA SER A 144 -13.80 18.50 24.97
C SER A 144 -14.73 19.19 23.98
N ALA A 145 -14.21 20.07 23.12
CA ALA A 145 -14.97 20.71 22.06
C ALA A 145 -15.47 19.68 21.02
N TYR A 146 -14.60 18.74 20.63
CA TYR A 146 -14.96 17.64 19.74
C TYR A 146 -16.10 16.78 20.34
N GLN A 147 -15.93 16.31 21.58
CA GLN A 147 -16.95 15.49 22.25
C GLN A 147 -18.30 16.20 22.40
N LYS A 148 -18.32 17.50 22.74
CA LYS A 148 -19.57 18.29 22.83
C LYS A 148 -20.25 18.47 21.47
N LEU A 149 -19.47 18.67 20.41
CA LEU A 149 -19.99 18.82 19.05
C LEU A 149 -20.58 17.48 18.56
N VAL A 150 -19.88 16.35 18.76
CA VAL A 150 -20.37 14.99 18.48
C VAL A 150 -21.67 14.71 19.23
N ALA A 151 -21.70 14.96 20.55
CA ALA A 151 -22.91 14.76 21.36
C ALA A 151 -24.08 15.63 20.88
N THR A 152 -23.82 16.84 20.39
CA THR A 152 -24.84 17.76 19.88
C THR A 152 -25.43 17.29 18.54
N VAL A 153 -24.60 16.81 17.60
CA VAL A 153 -25.07 16.18 16.35
C VAL A 153 -25.89 14.92 16.65
N ASN A 154 -25.37 14.03 17.50
CA ASN A 154 -25.96 12.71 17.70
C ASN A 154 -27.24 12.72 18.56
N SER A 155 -27.35 13.60 19.57
CA SER A 155 -28.44 13.54 20.55
C SER A 155 -29.39 14.74 20.58
N LYS A 156 -29.01 15.90 20.02
CA LYS A 156 -29.81 17.15 20.13
C LYS A 156 -30.58 17.52 18.86
N LEU A 157 -30.28 16.93 17.70
CA LEU A 157 -30.96 17.17 16.42
C LEU A 157 -32.33 16.47 16.33
N ARG A 158 -33.40 17.21 16.63
CA ARG A 158 -34.81 16.75 16.57
C ARG A 158 -35.38 16.85 15.16
N ASN A 159 -36.21 15.90 14.74
CA ASN A 159 -36.89 15.98 13.43
C ASN A 159 -38.05 17.01 13.45
N LYS A 160 -38.34 17.65 12.32
CA LYS A 160 -39.61 18.37 12.12
C LYS A 160 -40.77 17.36 12.17
N LEU A 161 -41.91 17.76 12.74
CA LEU A 161 -43.15 16.97 12.65
C LEU A 161 -43.63 16.94 11.20
N VAL A 162 -44.10 15.77 10.76
CA VAL A 162 -44.68 15.58 9.43
C VAL A 162 -46.17 15.95 9.51
N GLU A 163 -46.58 17.00 8.80
CA GLU A 163 -47.99 17.29 8.60
C GLU A 163 -48.66 16.17 7.79
N LYS A 164 -49.75 15.64 8.32
CA LYS A 164 -50.46 14.50 7.75
C LYS A 164 -51.35 14.98 6.59
N LYS A 165 -50.75 15.16 5.41
CA LYS A 165 -51.45 15.60 4.21
C LYS A 165 -52.49 14.55 3.79
N GLU A 166 -53.76 14.97 3.67
CA GLU A 166 -54.84 14.09 3.24
C GLU A 166 -54.60 13.54 1.84
N ILE A 167 -54.91 12.25 1.65
CA ILE A 167 -54.89 11.61 0.33
C ILE A 167 -56.32 11.63 -0.18
N VAL A 168 -56.62 12.53 -1.11
CA VAL A 168 -57.87 12.51 -1.87
C VAL A 168 -57.92 11.22 -2.69
N SER A 169 -58.93 10.38 -2.45
CA SER A 169 -59.19 9.20 -3.26
C SER A 169 -59.70 9.61 -4.64
N THR A 170 -58.91 9.40 -5.69
CA THR A 170 -59.32 9.63 -7.08
C THR A 170 -60.16 8.46 -7.60
N ASP A 171 -61.31 8.77 -8.18
CA ASP A 171 -62.16 7.84 -8.92
C ASP A 171 -61.47 7.35 -10.21
N THR A 172 -61.54 6.04 -10.46
CA THR A 172 -61.31 5.42 -11.79
C THR A 172 -62.28 4.25 -11.98
N THR A 173 -63.51 4.55 -12.39
CA THR A 173 -64.56 3.56 -12.64
C THR A 173 -64.56 3.03 -14.08
N GLU A 174 -63.83 1.94 -14.31
CA GLU A 174 -64.09 0.98 -15.41
C GLU A 174 -64.04 -0.46 -14.87
N GLY A 175 -64.94 -1.39 -15.22
CA GLY A 175 -66.12 -1.23 -16.07
C GLY A 175 -66.65 -2.53 -16.69
N LYS A 176 -67.16 -3.49 -15.88
CA LYS A 176 -68.08 -4.56 -16.37
C LYS A 176 -68.81 -5.34 -15.26
N GLU A 177 -69.89 -6.01 -15.67
CA GLU A 177 -70.95 -6.57 -14.81
C GLU A 177 -70.76 -8.07 -14.51
N THR A 178 -71.20 -8.52 -13.34
CA THR A 178 -72.00 -9.77 -13.20
C THR A 178 -72.98 -9.69 -12.04
N VAL A 179 -74.20 -10.14 -12.30
CA VAL A 179 -75.41 -10.19 -11.43
C VAL A 179 -75.32 -11.07 -10.17
N GLY A 180 -76.02 -10.65 -9.11
CA GLY A 180 -76.52 -11.50 -8.02
C GLY A 180 -75.54 -11.77 -6.86
N ILE A 181 -75.97 -12.03 -5.62
CA ILE A 181 -77.33 -12.20 -5.05
C ILE A 181 -77.41 -11.45 -3.70
N LYS A 182 -78.59 -10.91 -3.35
CA LYS A 182 -78.85 -10.31 -2.03
C LYS A 182 -79.15 -11.39 -0.99
N ALA A 183 -78.51 -11.32 0.18
CA ALA A 183 -78.87 -12.13 1.34
C ALA A 183 -79.06 -11.23 2.57
N ASP A 184 -80.31 -10.98 2.95
CA ASP A 184 -80.64 -10.39 4.26
C ASP A 184 -80.61 -11.49 5.33
N ASN A 185 -79.94 -11.24 6.46
CA ASN A 185 -80.43 -11.44 7.84
C ASN A 185 -79.24 -11.25 8.82
N THR A 186 -79.26 -10.23 9.69
CA THR A 186 -80.05 -10.11 10.93
C THR A 186 -79.30 -10.69 12.13
N GLU A 187 -78.57 -9.83 12.83
CA GLU A 187 -78.41 -9.96 14.28
C GLU A 187 -78.87 -8.66 14.95
N LYS A 188 -79.45 -8.78 16.14
CA LYS A 188 -80.28 -7.74 16.76
C LYS A 188 -79.43 -6.90 17.73
N PRO A 189 -79.42 -5.55 17.65
CA PRO A 189 -78.74 -4.74 18.64
C PRO A 189 -79.36 -4.96 20.02
N SER A 190 -78.49 -5.10 21.04
CA SER A 190 -78.90 -5.31 22.42
C SER A 190 -79.72 -4.11 22.94
N GLU A 191 -80.78 -4.39 23.70
CA GLU A 191 -81.63 -3.37 24.30
C GLU A 191 -80.88 -2.66 25.44
N SER A 192 -80.24 -1.53 25.12
CA SER A 192 -79.59 -0.67 26.11
C SER A 192 -80.57 0.34 26.69
N ASN A 193 -80.91 0.13 27.96
CA ASN A 193 -81.57 1.01 28.94
C ASN A 193 -81.91 2.44 28.46
N ALA A 194 -83.21 2.73 28.38
CA ALA A 194 -83.75 4.00 27.85
C ALA A 194 -83.43 5.23 28.74
N ILE A 195 -82.26 5.83 28.53
CA ILE A 195 -81.91 7.18 29.02
C ILE A 195 -81.31 8.04 27.89
N GLU A 196 -80.49 7.47 26.98
CA GLU A 196 -79.70 8.23 25.99
C GLU A 196 -80.52 9.10 24.99
N ASN A 197 -81.84 8.93 24.91
CA ASN A 197 -82.70 9.69 24.00
C ASN A 197 -83.58 10.76 24.69
N THR A 198 -83.40 11.01 25.99
CA THR A 198 -84.14 12.10 26.68
C THR A 198 -83.60 13.46 26.24
N GLY A 199 -84.38 14.20 25.44
CA GLY A 199 -84.02 15.53 24.94
C GLY A 199 -83.54 15.58 23.48
N ALA A 200 -83.68 14.51 22.71
CA ALA A 200 -83.36 14.53 21.28
C ALA A 200 -84.41 15.27 20.41
N ASN A 201 -85.64 15.46 20.92
CA ASN A 201 -86.72 16.15 20.21
C ASN A 201 -87.21 17.34 21.05
N ASP A 202 -87.63 18.43 20.41
CA ASP A 202 -88.16 19.61 21.12
C ASP A 202 -89.51 19.29 21.77
N PRO A 203 -89.68 19.43 23.10
CA PRO A 203 -90.91 19.06 23.81
C PRO A 203 -92.14 19.90 23.42
N ARG A 204 -91.98 20.96 22.61
CA ARG A 204 -93.07 21.84 22.14
C ARG A 204 -93.66 21.41 20.79
N ASN A 205 -92.91 20.65 19.98
CA ASN A 205 -93.35 20.27 18.62
C ASN A 205 -92.97 18.84 18.18
N GLY A 206 -92.19 18.11 18.99
CA GLY A 206 -91.81 16.71 18.74
C GLY A 206 -90.78 16.50 17.61
N SER A 207 -90.26 17.56 16.98
CA SER A 207 -89.26 17.48 15.91
C SER A 207 -87.87 17.15 16.46
N GLU A 208 -87.11 16.32 15.74
CA GLU A 208 -85.73 15.96 16.10
C GLU A 208 -84.81 17.18 16.04
N ILE A 209 -84.05 17.42 17.11
CA ILE A 209 -83.11 18.52 17.26
C ILE A 209 -81.78 18.09 16.63
N GLU A 210 -81.26 18.89 15.70
CA GLU A 210 -79.98 18.64 15.05
C GLU A 210 -78.86 18.34 16.06
N LYS A 211 -77.98 17.41 15.68
CA LYS A 211 -76.74 17.12 16.40
C LYS A 211 -75.84 18.37 16.27
N ASP A 212 -75.09 18.65 17.33
CA ASP A 212 -74.24 19.85 17.49
C ASP A 212 -74.97 21.21 17.61
N THR A 213 -76.23 21.20 18.04
CA THR A 213 -76.85 22.37 18.68
C THR A 213 -76.34 22.58 20.11
N THR A 214 -76.12 23.84 20.51
CA THR A 214 -75.52 24.23 21.82
C THR A 214 -76.35 23.89 23.07
N PHE A 215 -77.51 23.23 22.90
CA PHE A 215 -78.37 22.75 23.98
C PHE A 215 -78.20 21.26 24.29
N ARG A 216 -77.46 20.50 23.46
CA ARG A 216 -76.95 19.18 23.85
C ARG A 216 -75.64 19.38 24.60
N ALA A 217 -75.62 19.06 25.90
CA ALA A 217 -74.35 18.95 26.62
C ALA A 217 -73.51 17.83 25.99
N ALA A 218 -72.23 18.11 25.68
CA ALA A 218 -71.33 17.09 25.16
C ALA A 218 -71.25 15.92 26.14
N VAL A 219 -71.38 14.68 25.64
CA VAL A 219 -71.26 13.46 26.45
C VAL A 219 -69.78 13.23 26.76
N ASN A 220 -69.32 13.99 27.75
CA ASN A 220 -67.96 14.08 28.25
C ASN A 220 -67.48 12.65 28.62
N GLN A 221 -66.46 12.13 27.94
CA GLN A 221 -65.99 10.74 28.11
C GLN A 221 -65.08 10.57 29.32
N ASP A 222 -65.06 9.38 29.92
CA ASP A 222 -64.09 9.02 30.96
C ASP A 222 -62.64 9.32 30.51
N PRO A 223 -61.74 9.67 31.44
CA PRO A 223 -60.33 9.94 31.11
C PRO A 223 -59.65 8.71 30.48
N LYS A 224 -58.66 8.94 29.64
CA LYS A 224 -58.06 7.94 28.74
C LYS A 224 -56.62 7.64 29.10
N VAL A 225 -56.17 6.45 28.72
CA VAL A 225 -54.83 5.89 28.94
C VAL A 225 -54.35 5.37 27.59
N ASP A 226 -53.19 5.82 27.13
CA ASP A 226 -52.79 5.66 25.71
C ASP A 226 -51.30 5.32 25.60
N PHE A 227 -50.98 4.04 25.37
CA PHE A 227 -49.61 3.55 25.25
C PHE A 227 -49.56 2.25 24.42
N THR A 228 -48.44 2.03 23.74
CA THR A 228 -48.23 0.85 22.91
C THR A 228 -47.94 -0.39 23.75
N PHE A 229 -48.76 -1.42 23.60
CA PHE A 229 -48.54 -2.75 24.18
C PHE A 229 -47.44 -3.53 23.44
N SER A 230 -46.83 -4.51 24.11
CA SER A 230 -45.96 -5.49 23.45
C SER A 230 -46.75 -6.50 22.63
N ILE A 231 -47.87 -6.98 23.17
CA ILE A 231 -48.89 -7.76 22.46
C ILE A 231 -50.23 -7.07 22.69
N PRO A 232 -50.77 -6.32 21.70
CA PRO A 232 -52.01 -5.55 21.85
C PRO A 232 -53.22 -6.40 22.25
N ASP A 233 -53.46 -7.50 21.55
CA ASP A 233 -54.65 -8.35 21.74
C ASP A 233 -54.71 -9.00 23.13
N GLU A 234 -53.54 -9.23 23.75
CA GLU A 234 -53.41 -9.76 25.11
C GLU A 234 -53.18 -8.67 26.17
N LYS A 235 -53.12 -7.39 25.78
CA LYS A 235 -52.71 -6.23 26.60
C LYS A 235 -51.43 -6.49 27.42
N LYS A 236 -50.47 -7.24 26.87
CA LYS A 236 -49.20 -7.56 27.53
C LYS A 236 -48.15 -6.49 27.30
N ILE A 237 -47.36 -6.23 28.34
CA ILE A 237 -46.14 -5.43 28.30
C ILE A 237 -44.97 -6.35 28.66
N TYR A 238 -43.98 -6.40 27.80
CA TYR A 238 -42.78 -7.20 28.02
C TYR A 238 -41.73 -6.37 28.77
N ILE A 239 -41.04 -7.04 29.67
CA ILE A 239 -39.82 -6.58 30.32
C ILE A 239 -38.72 -7.62 30.05
N TYR A 240 -37.46 -7.20 30.05
CA TYR A 240 -36.32 -8.05 29.69
C TYR A 240 -35.33 -8.07 30.85
N ASN A 241 -34.71 -9.22 31.10
CA ASN A 241 -33.96 -9.43 32.35
C ASN A 241 -32.61 -8.70 32.38
N GLU A 242 -32.17 -8.31 33.59
CA GLU A 242 -31.06 -7.40 33.92
C GLU A 242 -31.11 -5.99 33.27
N GLU A 243 -31.85 -5.77 32.20
CA GLU A 243 -32.00 -4.48 31.54
C GLU A 243 -32.82 -3.48 32.36
N HIS A 244 -32.49 -2.19 32.27
CA HIS A 244 -33.30 -1.13 32.87
C HIS A 244 -34.59 -0.93 32.08
N PHE A 245 -35.73 -1.17 32.72
CA PHE A 245 -37.03 -0.90 32.14
C PHE A 245 -37.44 0.56 32.35
N SER A 246 -38.05 1.15 31.32
CA SER A 246 -38.82 2.38 31.44
C SER A 246 -40.05 2.26 30.54
N LEU A 247 -41.23 2.54 31.08
CA LEU A 247 -42.48 2.68 30.34
C LEU A 247 -43.15 3.97 30.78
N GLU A 248 -43.24 4.92 29.86
CA GLU A 248 -44.14 6.06 29.99
C GLU A 248 -45.56 5.61 29.61
N ILE A 249 -46.55 5.99 30.42
CA ILE A 249 -47.97 5.75 30.21
C ILE A 249 -48.66 7.12 30.18
N PRO A 250 -48.86 7.69 28.98
CA PRO A 250 -49.72 8.86 28.78
C PRO A 250 -51.13 8.65 29.33
N VAL A 251 -51.61 9.67 30.04
CA VAL A 251 -52.96 9.78 30.60
C VAL A 251 -53.52 11.18 30.35
N TYR A 252 -54.80 11.28 29.99
CA TYR A 252 -55.45 12.56 29.70
C TYR A 252 -56.96 12.56 29.96
N SER A 253 -57.53 13.76 30.07
CA SER A 253 -58.97 14.00 30.10
C SER A 253 -59.39 14.91 28.95
N GLU A 254 -60.65 14.81 28.52
CA GLU A 254 -61.28 15.74 27.56
C GLU A 254 -61.45 17.16 28.15
N THR A 255 -61.47 17.28 29.49
CA THR A 255 -61.40 18.57 30.21
C THR A 255 -59.99 19.16 30.23
N GLY A 256 -58.98 18.43 29.74
CA GLY A 256 -57.57 18.82 29.78
C GLY A 256 -56.91 18.75 31.15
N LYS A 257 -57.62 18.31 32.20
CA LYS A 257 -57.12 18.25 33.59
C LYS A 257 -57.48 16.93 34.27
N ILE A 258 -56.63 16.51 35.21
CA ILE A 258 -56.88 15.36 36.08
C ILE A 258 -56.65 15.71 37.54
N ARG A 259 -57.42 15.12 38.45
CA ARG A 259 -57.14 15.17 39.89
C ARG A 259 -55.96 14.30 40.25
N TYR A 260 -55.97 13.04 39.81
CA TYR A 260 -54.87 12.11 40.02
C TYR A 260 -54.86 11.01 38.94
N ALA A 261 -53.70 10.39 38.76
CA ALA A 261 -53.58 9.16 37.99
C ALA A 261 -52.60 8.22 38.69
N THR A 262 -53.01 6.97 38.90
CA THR A 262 -52.31 6.00 39.75
C THR A 262 -52.39 4.58 39.18
N ILE A 263 -51.61 3.67 39.74
CA ILE A 263 -51.54 2.26 39.35
C ILE A 263 -51.98 1.35 40.50
N LYS A 264 -52.71 0.29 40.16
CA LYS A 264 -53.36 -0.65 41.08
C LYS A 264 -53.14 -2.10 40.67
N LYS A 265 -53.24 -3.00 41.64
CA LYS A 265 -53.36 -4.45 41.45
C LYS A 265 -54.81 -4.80 41.09
N GLY A 266 -55.09 -6.09 40.89
CA GLY A 266 -56.45 -6.60 40.73
C GLY A 266 -57.38 -6.24 41.89
N SER A 267 -58.68 -6.19 41.61
CA SER A 267 -59.73 -5.78 42.56
C SER A 267 -59.49 -4.38 43.15
N ARG A 268 -58.94 -3.46 42.33
CA ARG A 268 -58.58 -2.06 42.69
C ARG A 268 -57.63 -1.91 43.89
N GLN A 269 -56.94 -2.98 44.30
CA GLN A 269 -55.99 -2.97 45.42
C GLN A 269 -54.83 -1.99 45.17
N ARG A 270 -54.46 -1.19 46.19
CA ARG A 270 -53.34 -0.23 46.12
C ARG A 270 -51.98 -0.93 46.22
N PHE A 271 -50.97 -0.36 45.57
CA PHE A 271 -49.56 -0.65 45.84
C PHE A 271 -49.06 0.13 47.07
N PRO A 272 -48.02 -0.35 47.77
CA PRO A 272 -47.35 0.42 48.82
C PRO A 272 -46.62 1.65 48.26
N ASN A 273 -46.53 2.71 49.08
CA ASN A 273 -45.75 3.91 48.76
C ASN A 273 -44.25 3.64 48.94
N VAL A 274 -43.40 4.18 48.06
CA VAL A 274 -41.95 4.23 48.34
C VAL A 274 -41.70 5.27 49.43
N ALA A 275 -40.99 4.87 50.49
CA ALA A 275 -40.68 5.75 51.63
C ALA A 275 -39.85 6.97 51.19
N GLY A 276 -40.15 8.15 51.75
CA GLY A 276 -39.44 9.40 51.42
C GLY A 276 -39.80 10.02 50.06
N THR A 277 -40.85 9.54 49.39
CA THR A 277 -41.32 10.07 48.09
C THR A 277 -42.75 10.61 48.20
N ASP A 278 -43.08 11.63 47.39
CA ASP A 278 -44.45 12.18 47.33
C ASP A 278 -45.37 11.44 46.36
N ASN A 279 -44.80 10.82 45.32
CA ASN A 279 -45.54 10.31 44.16
C ASN A 279 -45.03 8.96 43.62
N ASP A 280 -44.19 8.20 44.35
CA ASP A 280 -43.77 6.87 43.90
C ASP A 280 -44.52 5.73 44.62
N LEU A 281 -44.82 4.68 43.87
CA LEU A 281 -45.35 3.41 44.37
C LEU A 281 -44.37 2.28 44.05
N ASP A 282 -44.08 1.41 45.02
CA ASP A 282 -43.40 0.15 44.76
C ASP A 282 -44.42 -0.79 44.10
N VAL A 283 -44.23 -1.02 42.80
CA VAL A 283 -45.10 -1.89 41.98
C VAL A 283 -44.58 -3.32 41.89
N GLU A 284 -43.84 -3.72 42.92
CA GLU A 284 -43.27 -5.04 43.19
C GLU A 284 -42.12 -5.46 42.26
N PHE A 285 -41.41 -6.51 42.67
CA PHE A 285 -40.40 -7.20 41.84
C PHE A 285 -39.21 -6.35 41.35
N GLY A 286 -38.99 -5.18 41.96
CA GLY A 286 -37.90 -4.25 41.61
C GLY A 286 -38.33 -3.08 40.71
N PHE A 287 -39.63 -2.87 40.54
CA PHE A 287 -40.19 -1.79 39.73
C PHE A 287 -40.88 -0.73 40.60
N THR A 288 -40.68 0.53 40.24
CA THR A 288 -41.30 1.71 40.86
C THR A 288 -42.15 2.42 39.83
N ALA A 289 -43.33 2.90 40.22
CA ALA A 289 -44.18 3.73 39.38
C ALA A 289 -44.30 5.15 39.95
N ARG A 290 -43.78 6.14 39.21
CA ARG A 290 -44.06 7.56 39.43
C ARG A 290 -45.48 7.85 38.95
N VAL A 291 -46.37 8.13 39.89
CA VAL A 291 -47.78 8.44 39.67
C VAL A 291 -48.04 9.95 39.81
N ILE A 292 -49.28 10.39 39.56
CA ILE A 292 -49.67 11.81 39.55
C ILE A 292 -50.64 12.07 40.71
N ASN A 293 -50.29 13.01 41.58
CA ASN A 293 -51.06 13.46 42.74
C ASN A 293 -51.54 12.31 43.66
N ARG A 294 -50.59 11.44 44.07
CA ARG A 294 -50.80 10.23 44.90
C ARG A 294 -51.56 10.49 46.22
N ALA A 295 -51.54 11.73 46.71
CA ALA A 295 -52.26 12.16 47.93
C ALA A 295 -53.77 12.39 47.72
N GLU A 296 -54.27 12.40 46.48
CA GLU A 296 -55.70 12.52 46.09
C GLU A 296 -56.44 13.78 46.61
N THR A 297 -55.67 14.77 47.09
CA THR A 297 -56.11 15.99 47.78
C THR A 297 -57.20 16.75 47.00
N ALA A 298 -58.27 17.14 47.70
CA ALA A 298 -59.36 17.91 47.10
C ALA A 298 -58.89 19.27 46.56
N GLY A 299 -59.37 19.66 45.38
CA GLY A 299 -58.99 20.91 44.72
C GLY A 299 -57.64 20.88 43.98
N VAL A 300 -56.78 19.87 44.22
CA VAL A 300 -55.52 19.71 43.47
C VAL A 300 -55.81 19.03 42.12
N THR A 301 -55.28 19.62 41.06
CA THR A 301 -55.34 19.09 39.69
C THR A 301 -54.01 19.28 38.96
N SER A 302 -53.82 18.56 37.87
CA SER A 302 -52.69 18.69 36.95
C SER A 302 -53.17 18.72 35.51
N GLU A 303 -52.48 19.49 34.67
CA GLU A 303 -52.75 19.53 33.23
C GLU A 303 -52.44 18.17 32.59
N ALA A 304 -53.39 17.65 31.82
CA ALA A 304 -53.34 16.35 31.16
C ALA A 304 -54.35 16.35 29.99
N SER A 305 -53.97 17.01 28.89
CA SER A 305 -54.77 17.08 27.66
C SER A 305 -54.30 16.04 26.65
N GLN A 306 -55.09 15.74 25.60
CA GLN A 306 -54.64 14.78 24.59
C GLN A 306 -53.37 15.24 23.84
N ALA A 307 -53.20 16.56 23.65
CA ALA A 307 -52.01 17.13 23.01
C ALA A 307 -50.79 17.18 23.94
N ASN A 308 -51.00 17.39 25.24
CA ASN A 308 -49.98 17.38 26.28
C ASN A 308 -50.44 16.46 27.44
N PRO A 309 -50.33 15.13 27.27
CA PRO A 309 -50.78 14.19 28.28
C PRO A 309 -49.82 14.16 29.46
N ALA A 310 -50.36 14.04 30.67
CA ALA A 310 -49.53 13.73 31.83
C ALA A 310 -49.07 12.26 31.73
N LYS A 311 -48.00 11.90 32.45
CA LYS A 311 -47.39 10.56 32.34
C LYS A 311 -47.27 9.89 33.71
N ILE A 312 -47.79 8.68 33.83
CA ILE A 312 -47.29 7.72 34.82
C ILE A 312 -46.01 7.12 34.22
N VAL A 313 -44.95 6.96 34.99
CA VAL A 313 -43.69 6.35 34.50
C VAL A 313 -43.31 5.17 35.38
N ILE A 314 -43.22 3.98 34.78
CA ILE A 314 -42.80 2.76 35.45
C ILE A 314 -41.33 2.50 35.11
N THR A 315 -40.46 2.47 36.10
CA THR A 315 -39.02 2.24 35.95
C THR A 315 -38.52 1.12 36.87
N GLY A 316 -37.33 0.58 36.59
CA GLY A 316 -36.65 -0.36 37.49
C GLY A 316 -35.96 -1.53 36.78
N ARG A 317 -35.61 -2.56 37.55
CA ARG A 317 -34.98 -3.81 37.06
C ARG A 317 -35.53 -5.01 37.84
N PRO A 318 -35.64 -6.21 37.25
CA PRO A 318 -36.02 -7.43 37.97
C PRO A 318 -35.15 -7.67 39.21
N ASN A 319 -35.77 -7.81 40.37
CA ASN A 319 -35.08 -8.11 41.63
C ASN A 319 -34.94 -9.62 41.89
N ASP A 320 -34.15 -9.98 42.91
CA ASP A 320 -33.87 -11.37 43.28
C ASP A 320 -35.10 -12.17 43.73
N ILE A 321 -36.22 -11.52 44.04
CA ILE A 321 -37.49 -12.23 44.35
C ILE A 321 -38.07 -12.78 43.05
N LEU A 322 -38.08 -11.98 41.97
CA LEU A 322 -38.55 -12.42 40.66
C LEU A 322 -37.63 -13.48 40.04
N LYS A 323 -36.30 -13.34 40.21
CA LYS A 323 -35.29 -14.31 39.74
C LYS A 323 -35.33 -15.66 40.46
N LYS A 324 -36.02 -15.76 41.61
CA LYS A 324 -36.26 -17.00 42.36
C LYS A 324 -37.58 -17.69 41.99
N HIS A 325 -38.37 -17.14 41.07
CA HIS A 325 -39.60 -17.80 40.62
C HIS A 325 -39.28 -19.05 39.80
N ARG A 326 -40.03 -20.14 40.00
CA ARG A 326 -39.76 -21.44 39.32
C ARG A 326 -39.77 -21.35 37.78
N ASP A 327 -40.53 -20.39 37.25
CA ASP A 327 -40.74 -20.18 35.80
C ASP A 327 -39.68 -19.21 35.20
N TYR A 328 -38.67 -18.81 35.99
CA TYR A 328 -37.47 -18.09 35.56
C TYR A 328 -36.40 -19.11 35.09
N THR A 329 -36.39 -19.39 33.78
CA THR A 329 -35.62 -20.50 33.17
C THR A 329 -34.37 -20.05 32.41
N LYS A 330 -34.19 -18.74 32.19
CA LYS A 330 -33.15 -18.14 31.33
C LYS A 330 -33.15 -18.63 29.86
N GLN A 331 -34.21 -19.31 29.42
CA GLN A 331 -34.33 -19.77 28.03
C GLN A 331 -34.89 -18.66 27.14
N GLU A 332 -34.61 -18.68 25.83
CA GLU A 332 -35.18 -17.71 24.87
C GLU A 332 -36.72 -17.72 24.87
N ASN A 333 -37.33 -18.89 25.08
CA ASN A 333 -38.78 -19.05 25.18
C ASN A 333 -39.36 -18.73 26.58
N GLN A 334 -38.54 -18.28 27.54
CA GLN A 334 -39.01 -17.90 28.87
C GLN A 334 -40.16 -16.88 28.77
N THR A 335 -41.25 -17.17 29.47
CA THR A 335 -42.41 -16.29 29.59
C THR A 335 -42.83 -16.31 31.06
N LEU A 336 -42.11 -15.54 31.88
CA LEU A 336 -42.37 -15.43 33.31
C LEU A 336 -43.46 -14.37 33.56
N ASN A 337 -44.57 -14.80 34.15
CA ASN A 337 -45.70 -13.94 34.48
C ASN A 337 -45.41 -13.13 35.77
N VAL A 338 -45.35 -11.80 35.65
CA VAL A 338 -45.07 -10.87 36.77
C VAL A 338 -46.36 -10.35 37.39
N GLY A 339 -47.42 -10.21 36.59
CA GLY A 339 -48.79 -10.01 37.06
C GLY A 339 -49.52 -8.82 36.45
N THR A 340 -50.82 -8.77 36.74
CA THR A 340 -51.75 -7.75 36.24
C THR A 340 -51.52 -6.39 36.90
N ARG A 341 -51.76 -5.32 36.16
CA ARG A 341 -51.71 -3.93 36.59
C ARG A 341 -52.91 -3.18 35.99
N TYR A 342 -53.42 -2.19 36.71
CA TYR A 342 -54.55 -1.36 36.29
C TYR A 342 -54.21 0.11 36.50
N ILE A 343 -54.28 0.91 35.44
CA ILE A 343 -54.18 2.37 35.51
C ILE A 343 -55.55 2.95 35.84
N GLN A 344 -55.62 3.71 36.94
CA GLN A 344 -56.77 4.51 37.32
C GLN A 344 -56.43 6.00 37.11
N VAL A 345 -57.23 6.68 36.32
CA VAL A 345 -57.19 8.14 36.11
C VAL A 345 -58.53 8.70 36.60
N VAL A 346 -58.48 9.80 37.34
CA VAL A 346 -59.67 10.55 37.78
C VAL A 346 -59.53 11.99 37.33
N ASP A 347 -60.52 12.50 36.59
CA ASP A 347 -60.51 13.86 36.07
C ASP A 347 -60.82 14.92 37.15
N ASP A 348 -60.84 16.20 36.76
CA ASP A 348 -61.26 17.33 37.60
C ASP A 348 -62.74 17.25 38.02
N GLN A 349 -63.61 16.60 37.24
CA GLN A 349 -65.03 16.43 37.51
C GLN A 349 -65.36 15.18 38.38
N GLY A 350 -64.37 14.32 38.67
CA GLY A 350 -64.51 13.10 39.48
C GLY A 350 -64.88 11.83 38.71
N ARG A 351 -64.88 11.86 37.37
CA ARG A 351 -65.08 10.72 36.47
C ARG A 351 -63.82 9.86 36.41
N GLU A 352 -63.95 8.55 36.36
CA GLU A 352 -62.81 7.62 36.40
C GLU A 352 -62.84 6.54 35.31
N ASN A 353 -61.69 6.25 34.70
CA ASN A 353 -61.57 5.26 33.62
C ASN A 353 -61.74 3.81 34.10
N LEU A 354 -61.31 3.52 35.32
CA LEU A 354 -61.28 2.19 35.91
C LEU A 354 -62.61 1.95 36.62
N LYS A 355 -63.39 0.96 36.21
CA LYS A 355 -64.66 0.65 36.86
C LYS A 355 -64.45 -0.46 37.89
N LYS A 356 -64.13 -1.68 37.45
CA LYS A 356 -63.99 -2.84 38.35
C LYS A 356 -62.55 -3.16 38.71
N GLY A 357 -61.62 -3.08 37.76
CA GLY A 357 -60.22 -3.49 37.97
C GLY A 357 -60.07 -5.00 38.16
N ASP A 358 -60.90 -5.78 37.46
CA ASP A 358 -60.93 -7.24 37.49
C ASP A 358 -60.86 -7.89 36.10
N SER A 359 -60.92 -7.11 35.02
CA SER A 359 -61.08 -7.63 33.65
C SER A 359 -60.06 -7.04 32.66
N ILE A 360 -59.67 -7.84 31.66
CA ILE A 360 -58.92 -7.37 30.49
C ILE A 360 -59.66 -6.28 29.70
N ALA A 361 -60.99 -6.19 29.86
CA ALA A 361 -61.81 -5.14 29.28
C ALA A 361 -61.64 -3.76 29.96
N ASP A 362 -61.12 -3.67 31.20
CA ASP A 362 -60.91 -2.37 31.86
C ASP A 362 -59.97 -1.46 31.00
N PRO A 363 -60.30 -0.17 30.78
CA PRO A 363 -59.51 0.72 29.92
C PRO A 363 -58.05 0.92 30.33
N GLY A 364 -57.71 0.70 31.61
CA GLY A 364 -56.36 0.79 32.14
C GLY A 364 -55.65 -0.56 32.37
N TYR A 365 -56.22 -1.70 31.95
CA TYR A 365 -55.60 -3.02 32.15
C TYR A 365 -54.29 -3.17 31.35
N PHE A 366 -53.26 -3.73 31.99
CA PHE A 366 -52.14 -4.36 31.31
C PHE A 366 -51.52 -5.49 32.13
N TYR A 367 -50.73 -6.35 31.49
CA TYR A 367 -50.09 -7.50 32.12
C TYR A 367 -48.57 -7.52 31.90
N LEU A 368 -47.78 -7.60 32.98
CA LEU A 368 -46.32 -7.61 32.91
C LEU A 368 -45.77 -9.04 32.74
N VAL A 369 -44.88 -9.21 31.76
CA VAL A 369 -44.24 -10.49 31.40
C VAL A 369 -42.72 -10.33 31.25
N LEU A 370 -41.93 -11.11 31.96
CA LEU A 370 -40.46 -11.13 31.86
C LEU A 370 -39.99 -12.16 30.82
N LYS A 371 -39.25 -11.66 29.82
CA LYS A 371 -38.55 -12.39 28.77
C LYS A 371 -37.04 -12.38 29.01
N ALA A 372 -36.31 -13.29 28.38
CA ALA A 372 -34.85 -13.33 28.37
C ALA A 372 -34.24 -12.33 27.38
N GLN A 373 -33.00 -11.89 27.61
CA GLN A 373 -32.24 -11.03 26.69
C GLN A 373 -32.07 -11.69 25.31
N SER A 374 -31.91 -13.01 25.24
CA SER A 374 -31.86 -13.77 23.98
C SER A 374 -33.15 -13.76 23.13
N LYS A 375 -34.29 -13.36 23.70
CA LYS A 375 -35.54 -13.09 22.94
C LYS A 375 -35.57 -11.68 22.33
N LYS A 376 -34.80 -10.75 22.91
CA LYS A 376 -34.67 -9.37 22.44
C LYS A 376 -33.58 -9.21 21.39
N TYR A 377 -32.45 -9.90 21.56
CA TYR A 377 -31.25 -9.76 20.75
C TYR A 377 -30.88 -11.04 20.01
N SER A 378 -30.32 -10.89 18.82
CA SER A 378 -29.78 -11.96 17.98
C SER A 378 -28.35 -11.63 17.56
N LEU A 379 -27.58 -12.65 17.15
CA LEU A 379 -26.23 -12.48 16.64
C LEU A 379 -26.31 -12.15 15.14
N ARG A 380 -25.74 -11.03 14.68
CA ARG A 380 -25.71 -10.68 13.25
C ARG A 380 -24.87 -11.70 12.46
N SER A 381 -25.23 -11.99 11.20
CA SER A 381 -24.34 -12.71 10.28
C SER A 381 -23.33 -11.71 9.69
N GLN A 382 -22.03 -11.96 9.84
CA GLN A 382 -20.99 -11.09 9.30
C GLN A 382 -20.67 -11.46 7.84
N PRO A 383 -20.68 -10.50 6.89
CA PRO A 383 -20.14 -10.72 5.55
C PRO A 383 -18.62 -10.99 5.63
N THR A 384 -18.05 -11.60 4.60
CA THR A 384 -16.68 -12.16 4.61
C THR A 384 -15.59 -11.17 5.02
N ASP A 385 -15.78 -9.89 4.71
CA ASP A 385 -14.92 -8.76 5.03
C ASP A 385 -15.07 -8.24 6.48
N GLU A 386 -16.21 -8.49 7.14
CA GLU A 386 -16.43 -8.21 8.56
C GLU A 386 -16.09 -9.41 9.47
N LYS A 387 -15.81 -10.60 8.92
CA LYS A 387 -15.62 -11.82 9.72
C LYS A 387 -14.37 -11.77 10.60
N ILE A 388 -14.57 -12.14 11.86
CA ILE A 388 -13.53 -12.15 12.88
C ILE A 388 -12.54 -13.29 12.60
N SER A 389 -11.34 -12.94 12.13
CA SER A 389 -10.29 -13.94 11.85
C SER A 389 -9.66 -14.47 13.14
N VAL A 390 -9.63 -15.80 13.29
CA VAL A 390 -9.12 -16.53 14.47
C VAL A 390 -8.09 -17.59 14.09
N THR A 391 -7.23 -17.99 15.03
CA THR A 391 -6.19 -19.00 14.82
C THR A 391 -6.77 -20.40 14.53
N SER A 392 -7.92 -20.70 15.13
CA SER A 392 -8.56 -22.03 15.09
C SER A 392 -10.08 -21.92 15.20
N LEU A 393 -10.79 -22.62 14.31
CA LEU A 393 -12.25 -22.66 14.25
C LEU A 393 -12.88 -23.66 15.23
N THR A 394 -12.09 -24.60 15.77
CA THR A 394 -12.56 -25.71 16.62
C THR A 394 -11.96 -25.71 18.03
N ASN A 395 -10.83 -25.04 18.22
CA ASN A 395 -10.17 -24.88 19.52
C ASN A 395 -9.52 -23.48 19.57
N PRO A 396 -10.31 -22.41 19.69
CA PRO A 396 -9.81 -21.04 19.78
C PRO A 396 -8.94 -20.84 21.03
N THR A 397 -7.96 -19.94 20.94
CA THR A 397 -7.20 -19.47 22.10
C THR A 397 -8.03 -18.54 22.99
N ALA A 398 -7.51 -18.18 24.18
CA ALA A 398 -8.13 -17.15 25.01
C ALA A 398 -8.14 -15.77 24.30
N GLU A 399 -7.10 -15.46 23.51
CA GLU A 399 -7.03 -14.26 22.68
C GLU A 399 -8.10 -14.27 21.58
N ASP A 400 -8.29 -15.41 20.89
CA ASP A 400 -9.35 -15.58 19.89
C ASP A 400 -10.74 -15.37 20.51
N LEU A 401 -11.02 -15.96 21.69
CA LEU A 401 -12.32 -15.81 22.37
C LEU A 401 -12.57 -14.38 22.83
N GLN A 402 -11.55 -13.68 23.33
CA GLN A 402 -11.65 -12.26 23.69
C GLN A 402 -11.90 -11.40 22.44
N LYS A 403 -11.14 -11.62 21.36
CA LYS A 403 -11.33 -10.93 20.07
C LYS A 403 -12.73 -11.14 19.50
N ILE A 404 -13.29 -12.35 19.61
CA ILE A 404 -14.70 -12.60 19.25
C ILE A 404 -15.63 -11.80 20.14
N LYS A 405 -15.45 -11.80 21.47
CA LYS A 405 -16.30 -11.03 22.39
C LYS A 405 -16.30 -9.53 22.07
N ASP A 406 -15.15 -8.96 21.75
CA ASP A 406 -15.02 -7.51 21.54
C ASP A 406 -15.46 -7.06 20.13
N SER A 407 -15.60 -8.00 19.19
CA SER A 407 -15.94 -7.71 17.78
C SER A 407 -17.30 -8.26 17.33
N ILE A 408 -18.01 -9.02 18.18
CA ILE A 408 -19.29 -9.64 17.82
C ILE A 408 -20.43 -8.61 17.86
N GLN A 409 -21.19 -8.56 16.77
CA GLN A 409 -22.28 -7.61 16.61
C GLN A 409 -23.63 -8.25 16.97
N LEU A 410 -24.43 -7.51 17.73
CA LEU A 410 -25.82 -7.86 18.00
C LEU A 410 -26.78 -7.05 17.14
N GLU A 411 -27.89 -7.67 16.80
CA GLU A 411 -29.07 -7.04 16.22
C GLU A 411 -30.26 -7.20 17.17
N TYR A 412 -31.23 -6.28 17.14
CA TYR A 412 -32.54 -6.54 17.76
C TYR A 412 -33.24 -7.65 16.97
N SER A 413 -33.63 -8.72 17.65
CA SER A 413 -34.09 -9.95 17.00
C SER A 413 -35.29 -9.71 16.08
N THR A 414 -35.15 -10.12 14.82
CA THR A 414 -36.20 -10.06 13.79
C THR A 414 -37.45 -10.85 14.16
N THR A 415 -37.33 -11.86 15.04
CA THR A 415 -38.43 -12.70 15.57
C THR A 415 -38.91 -12.27 16.96
N ASN A 416 -38.47 -11.10 17.46
CA ASN A 416 -39.03 -10.52 18.68
C ASN A 416 -40.46 -10.05 18.42
N GLU A 417 -41.41 -10.59 19.17
CA GLU A 417 -42.85 -10.37 19.03
C GLU A 417 -43.32 -9.00 19.58
N ASP A 418 -42.53 -8.36 20.48
CA ASP A 418 -42.84 -7.07 21.09
C ASP A 418 -43.03 -5.96 20.04
N ALA A 419 -44.27 -5.46 19.90
CA ALA A 419 -44.64 -4.45 18.90
C ALA A 419 -43.93 -3.11 19.13
N ARG A 420 -43.53 -2.78 20.36
CA ARG A 420 -42.80 -1.53 20.70
C ARG A 420 -41.36 -1.53 20.15
N PHE A 421 -40.86 -2.68 19.72
CA PHE A 421 -39.56 -2.82 19.05
C PHE A 421 -39.69 -3.09 17.55
N ALA A 422 -40.89 -2.97 16.94
CA ALA A 422 -41.11 -3.22 15.52
C ALA A 422 -40.10 -2.46 14.62
N ASP A 423 -39.97 -1.15 14.84
CA ASP A 423 -39.07 -0.26 14.08
C ASP A 423 -37.57 -0.54 14.31
N LYS A 424 -37.22 -1.38 15.28
CA LYS A 424 -35.84 -1.80 15.57
C LYS A 424 -35.49 -3.19 15.05
N ARG A 425 -36.45 -4.01 14.59
CA ARG A 425 -36.20 -5.41 14.19
C ARG A 425 -35.15 -5.48 13.07
N GLY A 426 -34.03 -6.15 13.33
CA GLY A 426 -32.89 -6.26 12.41
C GLY A 426 -31.92 -5.06 12.42
N THR A 427 -32.14 -4.01 13.23
CA THR A 427 -31.14 -2.95 13.42
C THR A 427 -30.06 -3.39 14.40
N LEU A 428 -28.85 -2.86 14.24
CA LEU A 428 -27.74 -3.08 15.18
C LEU A 428 -28.08 -2.59 16.60
N VAL A 429 -27.43 -3.20 17.58
CA VAL A 429 -27.35 -2.71 18.96
C VAL A 429 -26.11 -1.84 19.10
N GLU A 430 -26.24 -0.65 19.69
CA GLU A 430 -25.16 0.33 19.82
C GLU A 430 -24.10 -0.09 20.86
N HIS A 431 -24.54 -0.74 21.95
CA HIS A 431 -23.70 -1.22 23.06
C HIS A 431 -23.93 -2.72 23.33
N PRO A 432 -23.44 -3.63 22.47
CA PRO A 432 -23.53 -5.07 22.71
C PRO A 432 -22.76 -5.52 23.97
N GLU A 433 -21.71 -4.81 24.36
CA GLU A 433 -20.87 -5.08 25.54
C GLU A 433 -21.65 -5.03 26.87
N ASP A 434 -22.65 -4.15 26.98
CA ASP A 434 -23.52 -4.00 28.16
C ASP A 434 -24.37 -5.26 28.43
N VAL A 435 -24.60 -6.09 27.41
CA VAL A 435 -25.45 -7.28 27.50
C VAL A 435 -24.69 -8.60 27.31
N ILE A 436 -23.42 -8.60 26.88
CA ILE A 436 -22.64 -9.83 26.66
C ILE A 436 -21.76 -10.16 27.88
N GLN A 437 -22.12 -11.25 28.58
CA GLN A 437 -21.32 -11.80 29.67
C GLN A 437 -20.09 -12.53 29.14
N SER A 438 -20.27 -13.53 28.28
CA SER A 438 -19.18 -14.39 27.75
C SER A 438 -19.48 -14.95 26.37
N VAL A 439 -18.43 -15.36 25.65
CA VAL A 439 -18.52 -16.05 24.36
C VAL A 439 -17.69 -17.31 24.40
N ASN A 440 -18.22 -18.41 23.86
CA ASN A 440 -17.58 -19.71 23.76
C ASN A 440 -17.82 -20.31 22.36
N ILE A 441 -17.03 -21.31 21.97
CA ILE A 441 -17.35 -22.18 20.82
C ILE A 441 -17.73 -23.56 21.36
N VAL A 442 -18.89 -24.09 20.96
CA VAL A 442 -19.41 -25.39 21.37
C VAL A 442 -19.81 -26.17 20.12
N GLY A 443 -19.07 -27.23 19.81
CA GLY A 443 -19.20 -27.93 18.53
C GLY A 443 -18.83 -27.01 17.37
N ASN A 444 -19.76 -26.79 16.44
CA ASN A 444 -19.59 -25.88 15.30
C ASN A 444 -20.37 -24.57 15.44
N ASN A 445 -20.77 -24.21 16.67
CA ASN A 445 -21.52 -22.98 16.96
C ASN A 445 -20.75 -22.07 17.92
N ILE A 446 -20.79 -20.77 17.65
CA ILE A 446 -20.52 -19.75 18.66
C ILE A 446 -21.74 -19.71 19.61
N VAL A 447 -21.45 -19.66 20.90
CA VAL A 447 -22.44 -19.54 21.98
C VAL A 447 -22.13 -18.26 22.75
N VAL A 448 -23.03 -17.29 22.64
CA VAL A 448 -22.99 -16.05 23.43
C VAL A 448 -23.88 -16.24 24.64
N THR A 449 -23.34 -15.94 25.82
CA THR A 449 -24.09 -15.84 27.08
C THR A 449 -24.32 -14.38 27.39
N PHE A 450 -25.58 -13.97 27.53
CA PHE A 450 -25.95 -12.62 27.92
C PHE A 450 -25.84 -12.40 29.44
N THR A 451 -25.96 -11.16 29.91
CA THR A 451 -25.85 -10.81 31.34
C THR A 451 -26.92 -11.45 32.24
N ASP A 452 -28.10 -11.78 31.73
CA ASP A 452 -29.11 -12.58 32.44
C ASP A 452 -28.74 -14.07 32.55
N GLY A 453 -27.75 -14.53 31.80
CA GLY A 453 -27.35 -15.92 31.65
C GLY A 453 -28.20 -16.71 30.67
N SER A 454 -29.02 -16.05 29.86
CA SER A 454 -29.61 -16.64 28.65
C SER A 454 -28.56 -16.72 27.54
N THR A 455 -28.76 -17.60 26.57
CA THR A 455 -27.80 -17.81 25.48
C THR A 455 -28.42 -17.60 24.10
N LYS A 456 -27.57 -17.23 23.14
CA LYS A 456 -27.84 -17.30 21.69
C LYS A 456 -26.74 -18.13 21.03
N THR A 457 -27.11 -18.86 19.99
CA THR A 457 -26.16 -19.66 19.21
C THR A 457 -26.21 -19.30 17.73
N LYS A 458 -25.07 -19.40 17.04
CA LYS A 458 -24.97 -19.20 15.59
C LYS A 458 -23.79 -20.01 15.03
N PRO A 459 -23.84 -20.52 13.78
CA PRO A 459 -22.72 -21.26 13.19
C PRO A 459 -21.42 -20.45 13.18
N VAL A 460 -20.32 -21.12 13.55
CA VAL A 460 -18.95 -20.56 13.53
C VAL A 460 -18.65 -19.86 12.20
N SER A 461 -19.03 -20.48 11.08
CA SER A 461 -18.80 -19.98 9.70
C SER A 461 -19.56 -18.71 9.32
N GLU A 462 -20.53 -18.24 10.12
CA GLU A 462 -21.27 -16.98 9.87
C GLU A 462 -20.68 -15.76 10.57
N ILE A 463 -19.69 -15.94 11.45
CA ILE A 463 -19.11 -14.86 12.27
C ILE A 463 -17.58 -14.89 12.20
N VAL A 464 -16.96 -16.07 12.33
CA VAL A 464 -15.49 -16.19 12.30
C VAL A 464 -14.97 -16.85 11.02
N GLN A 465 -13.71 -16.60 10.72
CA GLN A 465 -12.95 -17.29 9.69
C GLN A 465 -11.56 -17.68 10.20
N LYS A 466 -10.93 -18.69 9.58
CA LYS A 466 -9.56 -19.07 9.96
C LYS A 466 -8.59 -18.04 9.38
N ASN A 467 -7.70 -17.49 10.21
CA ASN A 467 -6.68 -16.58 9.72
C ASN A 467 -5.68 -17.30 8.78
N VAL A 468 -5.24 -16.59 7.75
CA VAL A 468 -4.18 -17.01 6.82
C VAL A 468 -3.00 -16.06 7.05
N PRO A 469 -1.80 -16.53 7.44
CA PRO A 469 -0.68 -15.64 7.68
C PRO A 469 -0.16 -14.96 6.40
N PRO A 470 0.49 -13.78 6.51
CA PRO A 470 1.06 -13.07 5.37
C PRO A 470 2.08 -13.88 4.57
N VAL A 471 2.18 -13.60 3.27
CA VAL A 471 3.21 -14.13 2.38
C VAL A 471 4.31 -13.09 2.20
N VAL A 472 5.58 -13.52 2.22
CA VAL A 472 6.76 -12.66 2.00
C VAL A 472 7.49 -13.05 0.71
N ASN A 473 7.81 -12.05 -0.11
CA ASN A 473 8.45 -12.17 -1.41
C ASN A 473 9.83 -11.49 -1.37
N LEU A 474 10.88 -12.23 -1.75
CA LEU A 474 12.28 -11.79 -1.67
C LEU A 474 12.95 -11.93 -3.06
N PRO A 475 13.88 -11.03 -3.43
CA PRO A 475 14.53 -11.03 -4.75
C PRO A 475 15.72 -12.01 -4.81
N TYR A 476 15.46 -13.31 -4.65
CA TYR A 476 16.51 -14.32 -4.57
C TYR A 476 17.37 -14.39 -5.83
N SER A 477 18.67 -14.14 -5.66
CA SER A 477 19.71 -14.40 -6.68
C SER A 477 19.77 -15.88 -7.07
N ASN A 478 19.45 -16.78 -6.13
CA ASN A 478 19.29 -18.21 -6.38
C ASN A 478 18.20 -18.78 -5.46
N GLU A 479 16.97 -18.88 -5.99
CA GLU A 479 15.76 -19.37 -5.30
C GLU A 479 15.95 -20.77 -4.69
N ALA A 480 16.53 -21.71 -5.45
CA ALA A 480 16.67 -23.10 -5.02
C ALA A 480 17.55 -23.27 -3.77
N ASN A 481 18.45 -22.32 -3.50
CA ASN A 481 19.24 -22.26 -2.27
C ASN A 481 18.70 -21.25 -1.24
N ARG A 482 17.66 -20.47 -1.61
CA ARG A 482 17.19 -19.27 -0.89
C ARG A 482 18.33 -18.25 -0.64
N ASN A 483 19.19 -18.04 -1.65
CA ASN A 483 20.34 -17.13 -1.54
C ASN A 483 20.05 -15.77 -2.18
N ILE A 484 20.56 -14.70 -1.57
CA ILE A 484 20.69 -13.36 -2.16
C ILE A 484 22.16 -12.98 -2.21
N TYR A 485 22.62 -12.45 -3.34
CA TYR A 485 24.00 -12.02 -3.53
C TYR A 485 24.14 -10.52 -3.28
N ILE A 486 25.14 -10.16 -2.50
CA ILE A 486 25.51 -8.77 -2.20
C ILE A 486 26.94 -8.57 -2.71
N TYR A 487 27.17 -7.50 -3.45
CA TYR A 487 28.44 -7.26 -4.11
C TYR A 487 29.31 -6.33 -3.27
N SER A 488 30.51 -6.79 -2.93
CA SER A 488 31.47 -6.03 -2.12
C SER A 488 31.80 -4.70 -2.79
N GLY A 489 31.98 -3.63 -2.02
CA GLY A 489 32.31 -2.29 -2.53
C GLY A 489 31.25 -1.68 -3.46
N GLU A 490 30.02 -2.21 -3.49
CA GLU A 490 28.88 -1.62 -4.20
C GLU A 490 27.74 -1.29 -3.24
N GLU A 491 26.97 -0.26 -3.62
CA GLU A 491 25.74 0.10 -2.93
C GLU A 491 24.65 -0.94 -3.21
N THR A 492 24.06 -1.45 -2.15
CA THR A 492 22.93 -2.40 -2.19
C THR A 492 21.62 -1.63 -2.30
N ASP A 493 20.68 -2.12 -3.11
CA ASP A 493 19.27 -1.73 -3.03
C ASP A 493 18.42 -2.97 -3.32
N LEU A 494 18.00 -3.65 -2.25
CA LEU A 494 17.12 -4.81 -2.28
C LEU A 494 15.77 -4.41 -1.68
N THR A 495 14.66 -4.85 -2.28
CA THR A 495 13.32 -4.64 -1.74
C THR A 495 12.70 -5.98 -1.38
N PHE A 496 12.22 -6.12 -0.14
CA PHE A 496 11.44 -7.27 0.33
C PHE A 496 9.99 -6.83 0.51
N THR A 497 9.05 -7.65 0.04
CA THR A 497 7.62 -7.31 0.01
C THR A 497 6.82 -8.30 0.83
N ALA A 498 5.82 -7.83 1.57
CA ALA A 498 4.80 -8.67 2.21
C ALA A 498 3.42 -8.37 1.63
N THR A 499 2.59 -9.39 1.52
CA THR A 499 1.21 -9.33 1.02
C THR A 499 0.31 -10.20 1.88
N ASP A 500 -0.84 -9.69 2.27
CA ASP A 500 -1.88 -10.46 2.98
C ASP A 500 -3.29 -10.06 2.50
N GLU A 501 -4.29 -10.92 2.77
CA GLU A 501 -5.70 -10.61 2.50
C GLU A 501 -6.38 -9.80 3.62
N SER A 502 -5.77 -9.76 4.81
CA SER A 502 -6.02 -8.74 5.82
C SER A 502 -4.92 -7.67 5.77
N LYS A 503 -4.67 -6.96 6.87
CA LYS A 503 -3.77 -5.80 6.90
C LYS A 503 -2.40 -6.22 7.44
N ILE A 504 -1.33 -5.85 6.74
CA ILE A 504 0.03 -5.97 7.26
C ILE A 504 0.20 -4.99 8.42
N LYS A 505 0.54 -5.54 9.58
CA LYS A 505 0.86 -4.82 10.81
C LYS A 505 2.36 -4.61 10.94
N ASP A 506 3.15 -5.68 10.87
CA ASP A 506 4.61 -5.62 11.00
C ASP A 506 5.29 -6.18 9.74
N LEU A 507 6.43 -5.62 9.35
CA LEU A 507 7.35 -6.22 8.36
C LEU A 507 8.79 -5.85 8.72
N LYS A 508 9.62 -6.88 8.98
CA LYS A 508 10.98 -6.71 9.52
C LYS A 508 11.93 -7.83 9.10
N LEU A 509 13.22 -7.60 9.29
CA LEU A 509 14.27 -8.63 9.20
C LEU A 509 14.67 -9.11 10.60
N ARG A 510 14.52 -10.41 10.88
CA ARG A 510 15.07 -11.10 12.07
C ARG A 510 16.43 -11.70 11.77
N GLY A 511 17.30 -11.69 12.79
CA GLY A 511 18.62 -12.30 12.74
C GLY A 511 18.63 -13.82 12.89
N PRO A 512 19.83 -14.44 12.85
CA PRO A 512 20.02 -15.87 12.99
C PRO A 512 19.51 -16.40 14.33
N GLY A 513 18.80 -17.54 14.33
CA GLY A 513 18.32 -18.15 15.57
C GLY A 513 17.15 -17.44 16.24
N ASP A 514 16.29 -16.78 15.46
CA ASP A 514 15.06 -16.10 15.91
C ASP A 514 15.31 -14.85 16.79
N ILE A 515 16.56 -14.38 16.89
CA ILE A 515 16.89 -13.14 17.60
C ILE A 515 16.15 -11.96 16.98
N ASN A 516 15.38 -11.24 17.81
CA ASN A 516 14.39 -10.25 17.39
C ASN A 516 15.01 -8.88 17.02
N TYR A 517 16.22 -8.89 16.45
CA TYR A 517 16.95 -7.71 15.98
C TYR A 517 17.51 -7.92 14.56
N ASN A 518 17.69 -6.82 13.82
CA ASN A 518 18.26 -6.81 12.47
C ASN A 518 19.79 -6.99 12.52
N ASN A 519 20.31 -8.10 11.97
CA ASN A 519 21.75 -8.38 11.94
C ASN A 519 22.50 -7.76 10.74
N ALA A 520 21.82 -7.21 9.74
CA ALA A 520 22.48 -6.64 8.56
C ALA A 520 23.22 -5.33 8.87
N THR A 521 22.81 -4.60 9.92
CA THR A 521 23.42 -3.31 10.30
C THR A 521 24.83 -3.45 10.85
N SER A 522 25.20 -4.56 11.49
CA SER A 522 26.62 -4.84 11.82
C SER A 522 27.48 -5.12 10.57
N PHE A 523 26.84 -5.43 9.43
CA PHE A 523 27.49 -5.67 8.14
C PHE A 523 27.47 -4.44 7.21
N GLY A 524 27.15 -3.25 7.75
CA GLY A 524 27.11 -1.98 7.01
C GLY A 524 25.78 -1.68 6.30
N LEU A 525 24.75 -2.50 6.50
CA LEU A 525 23.50 -2.43 5.74
C LEU A 525 22.34 -1.91 6.60
N ALA A 526 21.73 -0.82 6.16
CA ALA A 526 20.47 -0.33 6.71
C ALA A 526 19.31 -1.20 6.20
N VAL A 527 18.30 -1.45 7.04
CA VAL A 527 17.10 -2.20 6.63
C VAL A 527 15.86 -1.50 7.15
N GLY A 528 14.83 -1.44 6.32
CA GLY A 528 13.51 -0.94 6.69
C GLY A 528 12.85 -1.79 7.77
N ASN A 529 12.04 -1.15 8.60
CA ASN A 529 11.24 -1.79 9.65
C ASN A 529 9.85 -1.17 9.70
N ILE A 530 8.81 -2.01 9.67
CA ILE A 530 7.41 -1.61 9.77
C ILE A 530 6.80 -2.22 11.04
N VAL A 531 6.06 -1.39 11.78
CA VAL A 531 5.33 -1.75 13.01
C VAL A 531 3.99 -0.99 12.99
N ASP A 532 2.90 -1.63 13.42
CA ASP A 532 1.54 -1.02 13.46
C ASP A 532 1.10 -0.39 12.12
N SER A 533 1.53 -1.01 11.01
CA SER A 533 1.40 -0.57 9.61
C SER A 533 2.07 0.77 9.26
N ALA A 534 3.07 1.20 10.03
CA ALA A 534 3.85 2.40 9.76
C ALA A 534 5.35 2.06 9.56
N VAL A 535 6.02 2.76 8.64
CA VAL A 535 7.48 2.69 8.51
C VAL A 535 8.11 3.40 9.71
N THR A 536 8.85 2.65 10.53
CA THR A 536 9.44 3.14 11.79
C THR A 536 10.94 3.40 11.70
N SER A 537 11.65 2.73 10.79
CA SER A 537 13.04 3.03 10.47
C SER A 537 13.41 2.51 9.08
N GLY A 538 14.54 3.00 8.54
CA GLY A 538 15.02 2.66 7.19
C GLY A 538 14.09 3.14 6.07
N ALA A 539 14.21 2.51 4.90
CA ALA A 539 13.35 2.77 3.75
C ALA A 539 12.34 1.63 3.54
N GLY A 540 11.12 1.96 3.12
CA GLY A 540 10.01 1.02 2.93
C GLY A 540 8.71 1.75 2.58
N SER A 541 7.61 1.01 2.50
CA SER A 541 6.27 1.56 2.25
C SER A 541 5.17 0.64 2.79
N VAL A 542 3.97 1.19 2.97
CA VAL A 542 2.73 0.44 3.23
C VAL A 542 1.66 0.98 2.28
N SER A 543 0.81 0.11 1.74
CA SER A 543 -0.31 0.48 0.88
C SER A 543 -1.44 1.16 1.66
N GLU A 544 -2.31 1.91 0.98
CA GLU A 544 -3.44 2.62 1.61
C GLU A 544 -4.45 1.66 2.27
N ASP A 545 -4.70 0.51 1.63
CA ASP A 545 -5.50 -0.59 2.19
C ASP A 545 -4.75 -1.43 3.26
N LYS A 546 -3.46 -1.15 3.46
CA LYS A 546 -2.48 -1.89 4.28
C LYS A 546 -2.26 -3.36 3.88
N LYS A 547 -2.82 -3.87 2.78
CA LYS A 547 -2.64 -5.27 2.34
C LYS A 547 -1.24 -5.59 1.84
N THR A 548 -0.48 -4.59 1.41
CA THR A 548 0.89 -4.73 0.91
C THR A 548 1.85 -3.83 1.69
N ALA A 549 3.01 -4.37 2.04
CA ALA A 549 4.10 -3.63 2.67
C ALA A 549 5.44 -3.93 2.00
N THR A 550 6.37 -2.98 2.03
CA THR A 550 7.76 -3.21 1.59
C THR A 550 8.76 -2.67 2.60
N ILE A 551 9.89 -3.35 2.73
CA ILE A 551 11.10 -2.84 3.39
C ILE A 551 12.29 -2.99 2.45
N LYS A 552 13.19 -2.01 2.46
CA LYS A 552 14.43 -2.07 1.69
C LYS A 552 15.62 -2.45 2.55
N MET A 553 16.61 -3.11 1.96
CA MET A 553 17.97 -3.20 2.48
C MET A 553 18.89 -2.36 1.58
N THR A 554 19.58 -1.39 2.18
CA THR A 554 20.45 -0.42 1.50
C THR A 554 21.79 -0.26 2.20
N GLY A 555 22.74 0.43 1.57
CA GLY A 555 24.11 0.60 2.06
C GLY A 555 25.13 -0.27 1.32
N THR A 556 26.40 0.06 1.51
CA THR A 556 27.54 -0.70 1.01
C THR A 556 28.07 -1.58 2.14
N THR A 557 28.21 -2.90 1.91
CA THR A 557 28.61 -3.82 3.00
C THR A 557 30.08 -3.65 3.41
N ASN A 558 30.35 -3.83 4.71
CA ASN A 558 31.71 -3.86 5.27
C ASN A 558 32.37 -5.26 5.19
N LEU A 559 31.67 -6.26 4.67
CA LEU A 559 32.16 -7.64 4.56
C LEU A 559 32.89 -7.87 3.24
N THR A 560 33.94 -8.70 3.30
CA THR A 560 34.63 -9.21 2.10
C THR A 560 33.86 -10.36 1.44
N ALA A 561 34.15 -10.65 0.17
CA ALA A 561 33.53 -11.77 -0.52
C ALA A 561 33.84 -13.14 0.12
N GLY A 562 32.95 -14.10 -0.11
CA GLY A 562 32.98 -15.42 0.54
C GLY A 562 32.47 -15.42 1.98
N LYS A 563 32.21 -14.25 2.58
CA LYS A 563 31.41 -14.14 3.82
C LYS A 563 29.93 -14.36 3.50
N LYS A 564 29.20 -14.91 4.47
CA LYS A 564 27.76 -15.15 4.38
C LYS A 564 27.10 -15.11 5.74
N TRP A 565 25.81 -14.77 5.79
CA TRP A 565 24.99 -14.80 7.00
C TRP A 565 23.56 -15.21 6.68
N THR A 566 22.83 -15.66 7.69
CA THR A 566 21.40 -15.96 7.56
C THR A 566 20.55 -14.90 8.25
N SER A 567 19.35 -14.69 7.73
CA SER A 567 18.28 -13.85 8.28
C SER A 567 16.93 -14.43 7.87
N VAL A 568 15.84 -13.92 8.43
CA VAL A 568 14.48 -14.21 7.94
C VAL A 568 13.72 -12.88 7.81
N ILE A 569 13.08 -12.67 6.66
CA ILE A 569 12.11 -11.59 6.47
C ILE A 569 10.76 -12.06 7.00
N VAL A 570 10.18 -11.31 7.92
CA VAL A 570 8.97 -11.70 8.65
C VAL A 570 7.93 -10.61 8.55
N ALA A 571 6.72 -11.01 8.14
CA ALA A 571 5.53 -10.17 8.17
C ALA A 571 4.54 -10.67 9.21
N LYS A 572 3.79 -9.75 9.82
CA LYS A 572 2.70 -10.03 10.75
C LYS A 572 1.45 -9.26 10.32
N ASP A 573 0.28 -9.88 10.45
CA ASP A 573 -1.01 -9.24 10.18
C ASP A 573 -1.67 -8.61 11.44
N ASP A 574 -2.71 -7.81 11.24
CA ASP A 574 -3.60 -7.27 12.29
C ASP A 574 -4.40 -8.36 13.03
N ASN A 575 -4.35 -9.62 12.58
CA ASN A 575 -5.04 -10.78 13.15
C ASN A 575 -4.12 -11.70 13.99
N ASN A 576 -2.88 -11.28 14.28
CA ASN A 576 -1.82 -12.05 14.95
C ASN A 576 -1.23 -13.25 14.17
N GLY A 577 -1.55 -13.44 12.89
CA GLY A 577 -0.80 -14.34 12.00
C GLY A 577 0.59 -13.79 11.67
N GLU A 578 1.58 -14.67 11.59
CA GLU A 578 2.99 -14.35 11.32
C GLU A 578 3.51 -15.27 10.21
N SER A 579 4.16 -14.71 9.18
CA SER A 579 4.62 -15.45 7.99
C SER A 579 5.63 -16.55 8.32
N ALA A 580 6.46 -16.29 9.33
CA ALA A 580 7.42 -17.24 9.90
C ALA A 580 7.26 -17.22 11.44
N PRO A 581 6.32 -18.02 12.00
CA PRO A 581 5.92 -17.90 13.40
C PRO A 581 7.09 -18.19 14.34
N PHE A 582 7.36 -17.28 15.27
CA PHE A 582 8.45 -17.39 16.24
C PHE A 582 8.37 -18.71 17.02
N ASN A 583 9.42 -19.54 16.90
CA ASN A 583 9.46 -20.88 17.51
C ASN A 583 10.89 -21.38 17.76
N GLY A 584 11.90 -20.51 17.62
CA GLY A 584 13.31 -20.81 17.81
C GLY A 584 13.98 -21.59 16.67
N ARG A 585 13.23 -22.05 15.65
CA ARG A 585 13.74 -23.05 14.69
C ARG A 585 14.78 -22.54 13.70
N ILE A 586 14.88 -21.21 13.49
CA ILE A 586 15.75 -20.61 12.46
C ILE A 586 17.19 -21.15 12.54
N ASN A 587 17.75 -21.36 13.74
CA ASN A 587 19.04 -22.03 13.93
C ASN A 587 18.96 -23.31 14.81
N ALA A 588 17.78 -23.81 15.18
CA ALA A 588 17.66 -25.03 15.99
C ALA A 588 18.18 -26.29 15.28
N THR A 589 18.44 -26.20 13.97
CA THR A 589 19.01 -27.26 13.15
C THR A 589 20.21 -26.75 12.35
N THR A 590 21.31 -27.52 12.37
CA THR A 590 22.49 -27.27 11.56
C THR A 590 22.25 -27.59 10.08
N ASN A 591 21.24 -28.40 9.74
CA ASN A 591 20.89 -28.77 8.37
C ASN A 591 20.33 -27.56 7.58
N PRO A 592 20.99 -27.10 6.50
CA PRO A 592 20.49 -26.01 5.66
C PRO A 592 19.11 -26.28 5.04
N ALA A 593 18.86 -27.53 4.61
CA ALA A 593 17.64 -27.92 3.92
C ALA A 593 16.39 -27.88 4.81
N GLU A 594 16.55 -27.89 6.13
CA GLU A 594 15.44 -27.65 7.06
C GLU A 594 15.21 -26.16 7.31
N ARG A 595 16.25 -25.32 7.27
CA ARG A 595 16.11 -23.86 7.39
C ARG A 595 15.47 -23.22 6.15
N GLN A 596 15.81 -23.72 4.97
CA GLN A 596 15.26 -23.25 3.67
C GLN A 596 13.74 -23.46 3.51
N LYS A 597 13.12 -24.27 4.40
CA LYS A 597 11.65 -24.47 4.49
C LYS A 597 10.94 -23.40 5.32
N ILE A 598 11.67 -22.53 6.02
CA ILE A 598 11.09 -21.42 6.78
C ILE A 598 10.78 -20.30 5.79
N GLU A 599 9.53 -19.82 5.76
CA GLU A 599 9.18 -18.75 4.83
C GLU A 599 9.96 -17.47 5.14
N GLY A 600 10.36 -16.75 4.09
CA GLY A 600 11.23 -15.58 4.18
C GLY A 600 12.67 -15.86 4.62
N TYR A 601 13.10 -17.12 4.78
CA TYR A 601 14.50 -17.46 5.05
C TYR A 601 15.42 -17.05 3.91
N VAL A 602 16.54 -16.41 4.23
CA VAL A 602 17.57 -16.04 3.27
C VAL A 602 18.96 -16.30 3.83
N GLU A 603 19.84 -16.86 2.99
CA GLU A 603 21.29 -16.78 3.18
C GLU A 603 21.87 -15.69 2.25
N PHE A 604 22.34 -14.61 2.84
CA PHE A 604 23.05 -13.55 2.11
C PHE A 604 24.50 -13.98 1.88
N VAL A 605 24.98 -13.89 0.65
CA VAL A 605 26.34 -14.29 0.26
C VAL A 605 27.05 -13.12 -0.40
N VAL A 606 28.19 -12.73 0.15
CA VAL A 606 29.00 -11.62 -0.38
C VAL A 606 29.87 -12.11 -1.53
N LYS A 607 29.83 -11.41 -2.66
CA LYS A 607 30.58 -11.72 -3.88
C LYS A 607 31.46 -10.55 -4.34
N ASN A 608 32.50 -10.86 -5.11
CA ASN A 608 33.38 -9.86 -5.72
C ASN A 608 32.74 -9.22 -6.97
N GLN A 609 33.15 -8.01 -7.32
CA GLN A 609 32.76 -7.32 -8.55
C GLN A 609 33.20 -8.09 -9.80
N THR A 610 34.32 -8.84 -9.77
CA THR A 610 34.72 -9.79 -10.83
C THR A 610 33.77 -10.97 -11.06
N THR A 611 32.77 -11.20 -10.20
CA THR A 611 31.70 -12.20 -10.46
C THR A 611 30.45 -11.58 -11.08
N LYS A 612 30.49 -10.26 -11.33
CA LYS A 612 29.41 -9.43 -11.86
C LYS A 612 29.83 -8.69 -13.12
N TYR A 613 31.13 -8.44 -13.30
CA TYR A 613 31.70 -7.63 -14.35
C TYR A 613 32.96 -8.28 -14.94
N ASP A 614 32.98 -8.38 -16.27
CA ASP A 614 34.13 -8.83 -17.06
C ASP A 614 34.64 -7.65 -17.89
N ILE A 615 35.92 -7.64 -18.26
CA ILE A 615 36.47 -6.71 -19.26
C ILE A 615 35.86 -7.05 -20.63
N LYS A 616 35.09 -6.11 -21.19
CA LYS A 616 34.46 -6.25 -22.49
C LYS A 616 35.52 -6.35 -23.59
N THR A 617 35.33 -7.31 -24.50
CA THR A 617 36.14 -7.47 -25.71
C THR A 617 36.19 -6.15 -26.50
N PRO A 618 37.37 -5.61 -26.84
CA PRO A 618 37.49 -4.29 -27.45
C PRO A 618 36.91 -4.23 -28.86
N GLU A 619 36.16 -3.17 -29.15
CA GLU A 619 35.53 -2.92 -30.47
C GLU A 619 36.54 -2.48 -31.55
N GLY A 620 37.81 -2.33 -31.20
CA GLY A 620 38.92 -2.10 -32.14
C GLY A 620 40.22 -1.73 -31.43
N THR A 621 41.35 -2.24 -31.93
CA THR A 621 42.67 -2.14 -31.27
C THR A 621 43.31 -0.74 -31.32
N VAL A 622 44.37 -0.54 -30.55
CA VAL A 622 45.32 0.58 -30.66
C VAL A 622 46.51 0.12 -31.49
N SER A 623 46.93 0.91 -32.48
CA SER A 623 48.13 0.60 -33.26
C SER A 623 49.38 1.02 -32.48
N VAL A 624 50.31 0.09 -32.28
CA VAL A 624 51.49 0.23 -31.41
C VAL A 624 52.77 -0.21 -32.13
N VAL A 625 53.92 0.31 -31.71
CA VAL A 625 55.24 0.00 -32.31
C VAL A 625 55.65 -1.44 -32.03
N ASP A 626 55.32 -1.98 -30.85
CA ASP A 626 55.56 -3.38 -30.50
C ASP A 626 54.43 -3.92 -29.59
N PRO A 627 53.54 -4.79 -30.10
CA PRO A 627 52.50 -5.44 -29.29
C PRO A 627 53.04 -6.25 -28.10
N ALA A 628 54.29 -6.74 -28.16
CA ALA A 628 54.92 -7.44 -27.04
C ALA A 628 55.50 -6.47 -25.99
N ASN A 629 55.80 -5.23 -26.37
CA ASN A 629 56.43 -4.23 -25.51
C ASN A 629 55.75 -2.85 -25.57
N VAL A 630 54.43 -2.83 -25.36
CA VAL A 630 53.61 -1.62 -25.27
C VAL A 630 54.19 -0.64 -24.25
N THR A 631 54.47 0.59 -24.70
CA THR A 631 55.02 1.71 -23.90
C THR A 631 53.95 2.37 -23.02
N ALA A 632 54.34 3.29 -22.13
CA ALA A 632 53.41 4.03 -21.28
C ALA A 632 52.40 4.87 -22.10
N ASP A 633 52.88 5.67 -23.05
CA ASP A 633 52.06 6.55 -23.89
C ASP A 633 51.10 5.78 -24.83
N GLU A 634 51.45 4.54 -25.18
CA GLU A 634 50.56 3.62 -25.90
C GLU A 634 49.54 2.98 -24.95
N PHE A 635 49.93 2.67 -23.71
CA PHE A 635 49.05 2.07 -22.71
C PHE A 635 47.96 3.03 -22.22
N GLU A 636 48.22 4.32 -22.08
CA GLU A 636 47.16 5.30 -21.75
C GLU A 636 46.07 5.33 -22.84
N LYS A 637 46.44 5.29 -24.12
CA LYS A 637 45.50 5.20 -25.27
C LYS A 637 44.70 3.89 -25.28
N ILE A 638 45.23 2.83 -24.67
CA ILE A 638 44.50 1.57 -24.48
C ILE A 638 43.47 1.73 -23.37
N LYS A 639 43.80 2.37 -22.23
CA LYS A 639 42.86 2.60 -21.11
C LYS A 639 41.59 3.35 -21.56
N GLU A 640 41.72 4.35 -22.44
CA GLU A 640 40.58 5.09 -23.00
C GLU A 640 39.55 4.16 -23.69
N LYS A 641 40.05 3.11 -24.36
CA LYS A 641 39.24 2.09 -25.04
C LYS A 641 38.71 1.00 -24.11
N VAL A 642 39.25 0.80 -22.91
CA VAL A 642 38.77 -0.23 -21.99
C VAL A 642 37.31 0.02 -21.62
N LYS A 643 36.49 -1.02 -21.77
CA LYS A 643 35.12 -1.08 -21.27
C LYS A 643 34.95 -2.35 -20.42
N ILE A 644 33.99 -2.33 -19.51
CA ILE A 644 33.52 -3.52 -18.80
C ILE A 644 32.07 -3.82 -19.22
N GLU A 645 31.69 -5.09 -19.16
CA GLU A 645 30.31 -5.56 -19.35
C GLU A 645 29.85 -6.37 -18.14
N TYR A 646 28.54 -6.51 -17.95
CA TYR A 646 28.00 -7.44 -16.97
C TYR A 646 28.36 -8.88 -17.37
N SER A 647 29.02 -9.61 -16.46
CA SER A 647 29.62 -10.91 -16.76
C SER A 647 28.64 -11.89 -17.37
N GLN A 648 29.06 -12.54 -18.45
CA GLN A 648 28.23 -13.54 -19.14
C GLN A 648 28.08 -14.84 -18.32
N THR A 649 28.97 -15.05 -17.35
CA THR A 649 29.00 -16.23 -16.47
C THR A 649 28.37 -16.01 -15.10
N ASN A 650 27.97 -14.77 -14.79
CA ASN A 650 27.29 -14.42 -13.53
C ASN A 650 26.07 -15.34 -13.28
N ASP A 651 25.96 -15.87 -12.06
CA ASP A 651 24.95 -16.84 -11.66
C ASP A 651 23.72 -16.22 -10.97
N ASP A 652 23.65 -14.89 -10.86
CA ASP A 652 22.52 -14.20 -10.25
C ASP A 652 21.33 -14.14 -11.21
N ALA A 653 20.18 -14.66 -10.77
CA ALA A 653 18.93 -14.61 -11.52
C ALA A 653 18.52 -13.17 -11.87
N ASN A 654 18.70 -12.21 -10.95
CA ASN A 654 18.30 -10.81 -11.10
C ASN A 654 19.12 -10.06 -12.17
N PHE A 655 20.33 -10.52 -12.48
CA PHE A 655 21.20 -9.91 -13.50
C PHE A 655 21.12 -10.60 -14.87
N THR A 656 20.32 -11.66 -15.03
CA THR A 656 20.17 -12.42 -16.29
C THR A 656 19.89 -11.54 -17.51
N SER A 657 19.03 -10.53 -17.37
CA SER A 657 18.66 -9.60 -18.46
C SER A 657 19.77 -8.62 -18.85
N LYS A 658 20.85 -8.51 -18.06
CA LYS A 658 21.95 -7.55 -18.27
C LYS A 658 23.24 -8.20 -18.79
N ARG A 659 23.37 -9.53 -18.72
CA ARG A 659 24.61 -10.24 -19.11
C ARG A 659 25.04 -9.89 -20.54
N GLY A 660 26.33 -9.58 -20.72
CA GLY A 660 26.89 -9.11 -21.99
C GLY A 660 26.60 -7.64 -22.37
N GLN A 661 25.86 -6.89 -21.54
CA GLN A 661 25.66 -5.45 -21.74
C GLN A 661 26.79 -4.65 -21.11
N ALA A 662 27.24 -3.60 -21.81
CA ALA A 662 28.23 -2.66 -21.28
C ALA A 662 27.73 -1.96 -20.01
N VAL A 663 28.65 -1.62 -19.10
CA VAL A 663 28.30 -1.00 -17.81
C VAL A 663 28.33 0.52 -17.90
N ASP A 664 27.17 1.15 -17.75
CA ASP A 664 27.07 2.60 -17.60
C ASP A 664 27.86 3.09 -16.37
N ASN A 665 28.49 4.25 -16.49
CA ASN A 665 29.27 4.89 -15.41
C ASN A 665 30.37 3.99 -14.82
N GLN A 666 31.04 3.18 -15.64
CA GLN A 666 32.09 2.22 -15.22
C GLN A 666 33.20 2.77 -14.30
N ALA A 667 33.48 4.08 -14.33
CA ALA A 667 34.42 4.74 -13.42
C ALA A 667 34.01 4.64 -11.92
N THR A 668 32.72 4.37 -11.65
CA THR A 668 32.22 4.05 -10.31
C THR A 668 32.59 2.64 -9.84
N ARG A 669 32.90 1.72 -10.77
CA ARG A 669 33.27 0.31 -10.51
C ARG A 669 34.78 0.08 -10.56
N ILE A 670 35.46 0.75 -11.49
CA ILE A 670 36.91 0.59 -11.70
C ILE A 670 37.69 1.43 -10.67
N SER A 671 38.63 0.79 -9.98
CA SER A 671 39.62 1.44 -9.11
C SER A 671 40.85 1.88 -9.91
N THR A 672 41.50 0.94 -10.61
CA THR A 672 42.68 1.20 -11.45
C THR A 672 42.71 0.33 -12.70
N ILE A 673 43.46 0.75 -13.72
CA ILE A 673 43.80 -0.05 -14.91
C ILE A 673 45.31 -0.05 -15.06
N THR A 674 45.93 -1.24 -15.06
CA THR A 674 47.39 -1.42 -15.05
C THR A 674 47.84 -2.52 -16.03
N LYS A 675 49.16 -2.60 -16.27
CA LYS A 675 49.81 -3.66 -17.04
C LYS A 675 50.57 -4.55 -16.07
N ASP A 676 50.40 -5.88 -16.15
CA ASP A 676 51.17 -6.82 -15.31
C ASP A 676 52.55 -7.16 -15.93
N ALA A 677 53.36 -7.92 -15.19
CA ALA A 677 54.68 -8.38 -15.65
C ALA A 677 54.63 -9.40 -16.81
N ASN A 678 53.45 -9.96 -17.11
CA ASN A 678 53.24 -10.95 -18.17
C ASN A 678 52.74 -10.31 -19.48
N GLY A 679 52.41 -9.01 -19.49
CA GLY A 679 51.82 -8.32 -20.64
C GLY A 679 50.30 -8.37 -20.71
N ASN A 680 49.61 -8.66 -19.60
CA ASN A 680 48.16 -8.53 -19.49
C ASN A 680 47.76 -7.09 -19.11
N LEU A 681 46.60 -6.69 -19.60
CA LEU A 681 45.82 -5.57 -19.08
C LEU A 681 45.02 -6.06 -17.86
N VAL A 682 45.16 -5.38 -16.74
CA VAL A 682 44.49 -5.68 -15.47
C VAL A 682 43.53 -4.54 -15.12
N VAL A 683 42.28 -4.89 -14.81
CA VAL A 683 41.30 -3.95 -14.24
C VAL A 683 41.07 -4.34 -12.79
N THR A 684 41.44 -3.45 -11.87
CA THR A 684 41.13 -3.58 -10.44
C THR A 684 39.83 -2.86 -10.15
N TYR A 685 38.87 -3.53 -9.53
CA TYR A 685 37.56 -3.00 -9.15
C TYR A 685 37.60 -2.31 -7.77
N LYS A 686 36.53 -1.59 -7.37
CA LYS A 686 36.49 -0.84 -6.10
C LYS A 686 36.58 -1.73 -4.85
N ASP A 687 36.21 -3.00 -4.94
CA ASP A 687 36.38 -3.99 -3.88
C ASP A 687 37.78 -4.62 -3.81
N GLY A 688 38.70 -4.22 -4.70
CA GLY A 688 40.03 -4.78 -4.82
C GLY A 688 40.12 -6.10 -5.61
N SER A 689 39.01 -6.60 -6.15
CA SER A 689 39.03 -7.74 -7.07
C SER A 689 39.60 -7.33 -8.44
N THR A 690 40.21 -8.27 -9.16
CA THR A 690 40.91 -8.00 -10.43
C THR A 690 40.45 -8.91 -11.55
N ASP A 691 40.14 -8.34 -12.72
CA ASP A 691 39.99 -9.08 -13.99
C ASP A 691 41.18 -8.78 -14.93
N THR A 692 41.48 -9.69 -15.85
CA THR A 692 42.70 -9.71 -16.67
C THR A 692 42.43 -10.15 -18.11
N LYS A 693 42.92 -9.39 -19.09
CA LYS A 693 42.95 -9.81 -20.51
C LYS A 693 44.33 -9.57 -21.14
N PRO A 694 44.78 -10.40 -22.11
CA PRO A 694 46.04 -10.15 -22.83
C PRO A 694 46.04 -8.79 -23.55
N LEU A 695 47.14 -8.03 -23.51
CA LEU A 695 47.26 -6.78 -24.28
C LEU A 695 47.15 -6.99 -25.81
N SER A 696 47.39 -8.21 -26.28
CA SER A 696 47.20 -8.60 -27.69
C SER A 696 45.75 -8.56 -28.17
N GLU A 697 44.75 -8.60 -27.26
CA GLU A 697 43.35 -8.31 -27.64
C GLU A 697 43.15 -6.81 -27.96
N PHE A 698 43.94 -5.93 -27.35
CA PHE A 698 43.79 -4.47 -27.42
C PHE A 698 44.75 -3.79 -28.41
N THR A 699 45.72 -4.51 -28.97
CA THR A 699 46.82 -3.92 -29.76
C THR A 699 46.95 -4.50 -31.16
N SER A 700 47.48 -3.69 -32.08
CA SER A 700 47.89 -4.12 -33.43
C SER A 700 49.25 -3.54 -33.80
N LEU A 701 50.06 -4.31 -34.54
CA LEU A 701 51.38 -3.87 -34.96
C LEU A 701 51.28 -2.73 -35.99
N ASN A 702 51.94 -1.60 -35.73
CA ASN A 702 51.98 -0.47 -36.65
C ASN A 702 52.92 -0.74 -37.83
N LYS A 703 52.34 -1.15 -38.97
CA LYS A 703 53.08 -1.43 -40.22
C LYS A 703 53.48 -0.16 -41.01
N GLN A 704 52.88 1.01 -40.72
CA GLN A 704 53.02 2.20 -41.57
C GLN A 704 54.48 2.70 -41.70
N PRO A 705 55.30 2.79 -40.62
CA PRO A 705 56.70 3.25 -40.75
C PRO A 705 57.57 2.35 -41.65
N ALA A 706 57.23 1.06 -41.80
CA ALA A 706 57.91 0.16 -42.71
C ALA A 706 57.47 0.37 -44.17
N ILE A 707 56.17 0.62 -44.40
CA ILE A 707 55.61 1.00 -45.70
C ILE A 707 56.25 2.31 -46.19
N ASP A 708 56.34 3.32 -45.32
CA ASP A 708 56.92 4.63 -45.65
C ASP A 708 58.41 4.52 -45.97
N ALA A 709 59.17 3.73 -45.20
CA ALA A 709 60.59 3.48 -45.48
C ALA A 709 60.83 2.79 -46.84
N VAL A 710 59.99 1.82 -47.22
CA VAL A 710 60.04 1.16 -48.53
C VAL A 710 59.62 2.09 -49.66
N ASN A 711 58.60 2.93 -49.44
CA ASN A 711 58.20 3.96 -50.40
C ASN A 711 59.35 4.93 -50.69
N LYS A 712 59.93 5.50 -49.64
CA LYS A 712 61.01 6.49 -49.74
C LYS A 712 62.28 5.92 -50.36
N ALA A 713 62.67 4.69 -50.01
CA ALA A 713 63.82 4.02 -50.60
C ALA A 713 63.68 3.83 -52.12
N ALA A 714 62.47 3.49 -52.59
CA ALA A 714 62.18 3.35 -54.02
C ALA A 714 62.17 4.72 -54.74
N GLU A 715 61.62 5.76 -54.12
CA GLU A 715 61.63 7.13 -54.65
C GLU A 715 63.06 7.66 -54.81
N ASP A 716 63.90 7.47 -53.78
CA ASP A 716 65.31 7.86 -53.82
C ASP A 716 66.10 7.08 -54.88
N LYS A 717 65.86 5.76 -55.02
CA LYS A 717 66.54 4.96 -56.05
C LYS A 717 66.08 5.31 -57.46
N ILE A 718 64.79 5.61 -57.66
CA ILE A 718 64.28 6.11 -58.95
C ILE A 718 64.90 7.47 -59.29
N ALA A 719 65.12 8.36 -58.32
CA ALA A 719 65.84 9.61 -58.52
C ALA A 719 67.31 9.37 -58.93
N GLU A 720 68.02 8.45 -58.27
CA GLU A 720 69.40 8.05 -58.60
C GLU A 720 69.51 7.48 -60.03
N ILE A 721 68.62 6.56 -60.41
CA ILE A 721 68.56 5.97 -61.75
C ILE A 721 68.30 7.07 -62.81
N ASN A 722 67.40 8.00 -62.53
CA ASN A 722 67.11 9.11 -63.44
C ASN A 722 68.29 10.09 -63.57
N ALA A 723 69.04 10.34 -62.49
CA ALA A 723 70.23 11.19 -62.50
C ALA A 723 71.43 10.58 -63.26
N ASN A 724 71.47 9.26 -63.45
CA ASN A 724 72.58 8.57 -64.13
C ASN A 724 72.77 9.08 -65.58
N THR A 725 73.85 9.78 -65.85
CA THR A 725 74.15 10.35 -67.18
C THR A 725 74.63 9.32 -68.20
N ASN A 726 75.11 8.17 -67.75
CA ASN A 726 75.70 7.13 -68.60
C ASN A 726 74.62 6.21 -69.21
N ALA A 727 73.54 5.90 -68.49
CA ALA A 727 72.43 5.08 -68.98
C ALA A 727 71.58 5.76 -70.08
N THR A 728 70.99 4.99 -71.01
CA THR A 728 69.96 5.48 -71.95
C THR A 728 68.56 5.55 -71.30
N ALA A 729 67.56 6.05 -72.03
CA ALA A 729 66.18 6.12 -71.52
C ALA A 729 65.59 4.71 -71.28
N GLU A 730 65.91 3.76 -72.15
CA GLU A 730 65.46 2.37 -72.09
C GLU A 730 66.14 1.60 -70.96
N GLU A 731 67.45 1.81 -70.78
CA GLU A 731 68.22 1.24 -69.66
C GLU A 731 67.73 1.76 -68.29
N LYS A 732 67.27 3.02 -68.23
CA LYS A 732 66.62 3.59 -67.04
C LYS A 732 65.21 3.03 -66.83
N ALA A 733 64.39 2.94 -67.87
CA ALA A 733 63.03 2.44 -67.79
C ALA A 733 62.98 1.01 -67.21
N ALA A 734 63.84 0.11 -67.70
CA ALA A 734 63.94 -1.27 -67.19
C ALA A 734 64.41 -1.34 -65.72
N ALA A 735 65.31 -0.46 -65.29
CA ALA A 735 65.74 -0.40 -63.88
C ALA A 735 64.65 0.18 -62.97
N ILE A 736 63.91 1.19 -63.43
CA ILE A 736 62.75 1.77 -62.72
C ILE A 736 61.61 0.74 -62.63
N GLU A 737 61.38 -0.07 -63.66
CA GLU A 737 60.44 -1.19 -63.61
C GLU A 737 60.86 -2.21 -62.54
N LYS A 738 62.15 -2.55 -62.44
CA LYS A 738 62.66 -3.44 -61.39
C LYS A 738 62.46 -2.86 -59.99
N VAL A 739 62.79 -1.59 -59.76
CA VAL A 739 62.55 -0.92 -58.46
C VAL A 739 61.08 -0.97 -58.08
N ASN A 740 60.16 -0.72 -59.03
CA ASN A 740 58.72 -0.79 -58.77
C ASN A 740 58.25 -2.23 -58.48
N ALA A 741 58.81 -3.24 -59.15
CA ALA A 741 58.50 -4.64 -58.90
C ALA A 741 58.99 -5.10 -57.51
N ASP A 742 60.20 -4.70 -57.09
CA ASP A 742 60.74 -5.08 -55.78
C ASP A 742 60.14 -4.23 -54.64
N LYS A 743 59.74 -2.98 -54.90
CA LYS A 743 58.83 -2.19 -54.04
C LYS A 743 57.51 -2.93 -53.81
N ALA A 744 56.86 -3.43 -54.87
CA ALA A 744 55.60 -4.16 -54.76
C ALA A 744 55.74 -5.46 -53.95
N LYS A 745 56.84 -6.21 -54.12
CA LYS A 745 57.15 -7.40 -53.30
C LYS A 745 57.37 -7.02 -51.83
N ALA A 746 58.14 -5.97 -51.56
CA ALA A 746 58.42 -5.49 -50.21
C ALA A 746 57.14 -5.05 -49.47
N LEU A 747 56.28 -4.28 -50.14
CA LEU A 747 54.98 -3.87 -49.59
C LEU A 747 54.03 -5.06 -49.39
N THR A 748 54.06 -6.06 -50.27
CA THR A 748 53.31 -7.31 -50.06
C THR A 748 53.80 -8.07 -48.82
N ALA A 749 55.12 -8.25 -48.69
CA ALA A 749 55.74 -8.94 -47.55
C ALA A 749 55.50 -8.22 -46.22
N ILE A 750 55.51 -6.89 -46.19
CA ILE A 750 55.15 -6.09 -45.01
C ILE A 750 53.68 -6.29 -44.64
N ASN A 751 52.77 -6.24 -45.62
CA ASN A 751 51.33 -6.30 -45.36
C ASN A 751 50.82 -7.70 -44.99
N ASP A 752 51.56 -8.77 -45.29
CA ASP A 752 51.20 -10.16 -44.96
C ASP A 752 50.72 -10.36 -43.51
N ASN A 753 49.62 -11.10 -43.35
CA ASN A 753 48.94 -11.30 -42.06
C ASN A 753 49.77 -12.10 -41.03
N SER A 754 50.78 -12.85 -41.47
CA SER A 754 51.74 -13.53 -40.58
C SER A 754 52.76 -12.59 -39.94
N VAL A 755 52.94 -11.38 -40.49
CA VAL A 755 53.80 -10.32 -39.91
C VAL A 755 53.07 -9.64 -38.76
N THR A 756 53.05 -10.34 -37.61
CA THR A 756 52.40 -9.94 -36.35
C THR A 756 53.37 -9.39 -35.30
N THR A 757 54.68 -9.59 -35.48
CA THR A 757 55.73 -9.13 -34.54
C THR A 757 56.61 -8.05 -35.15
N LYS A 758 57.13 -7.15 -34.31
CA LYS A 758 58.04 -6.09 -34.73
C LYS A 758 59.30 -6.63 -35.43
N ALA A 759 59.86 -7.74 -34.94
CA ALA A 759 61.02 -8.39 -35.55
C ALA A 759 60.75 -8.90 -36.98
N ALA A 760 59.58 -9.52 -37.23
CA ALA A 760 59.19 -9.95 -38.58
C ALA A 760 59.02 -8.74 -39.53
N LEU A 761 58.42 -7.65 -39.03
CA LEU A 761 58.22 -6.41 -39.78
C LEU A 761 59.54 -5.72 -40.14
N ASP A 762 60.47 -5.61 -39.18
CA ASP A 762 61.80 -5.05 -39.42
C ASP A 762 62.62 -5.89 -40.40
N ASN A 763 62.50 -7.23 -40.37
CA ASN A 763 63.12 -8.12 -41.34
C ASN A 763 62.53 -7.94 -42.76
N ALA A 764 61.20 -7.87 -42.89
CA ALA A 764 60.53 -7.64 -44.18
C ALA A 764 60.92 -6.28 -44.79
N LYS A 765 60.89 -5.22 -43.97
CA LYS A 765 61.33 -3.86 -44.31
C LYS A 765 62.78 -3.85 -44.83
N THR A 766 63.71 -4.41 -44.04
CA THR A 766 65.15 -4.42 -44.36
C THR A 766 65.44 -5.22 -45.63
N SER A 767 64.77 -6.36 -45.82
CA SER A 767 64.89 -7.16 -47.04
C SER A 767 64.40 -6.39 -48.27
N GLY A 768 63.27 -5.70 -48.15
CA GLY A 768 62.71 -4.86 -49.22
C GLY A 768 63.60 -3.68 -49.60
N THR A 769 64.07 -2.90 -48.63
CA THR A 769 64.98 -1.77 -48.90
C THR A 769 66.32 -2.24 -49.48
N THR A 770 66.81 -3.42 -49.09
CA THR A 770 68.04 -4.02 -49.63
C THR A 770 67.87 -4.50 -51.07
N ALA A 771 66.70 -5.05 -51.44
CA ALA A 771 66.41 -5.40 -52.82
C ALA A 771 66.43 -4.14 -53.70
N ILE A 772 65.69 -3.10 -53.30
CA ILE A 772 65.60 -1.81 -54.00
C ILE A 772 66.98 -1.14 -54.16
N SER A 773 67.83 -1.12 -53.12
CA SER A 773 69.14 -0.42 -53.20
C SER A 773 70.09 -1.01 -54.25
N ASN A 774 69.92 -2.29 -54.60
CA ASN A 774 70.74 -3.00 -55.59
C ASN A 774 70.34 -2.73 -57.04
N ASP A 775 69.23 -2.02 -57.29
CA ASP A 775 68.67 -1.86 -58.64
C ASP A 775 69.32 -0.71 -59.42
N ASN A 776 70.13 -1.07 -60.41
CA ASN A 776 70.93 -0.12 -61.18
C ASN A 776 70.75 -0.35 -62.68
N PRO A 777 70.83 0.70 -63.53
CA PRO A 777 70.70 0.55 -64.97
C PRO A 777 71.87 -0.24 -65.55
N VAL A 778 71.58 -1.16 -66.48
CA VAL A 778 72.58 -2.02 -67.12
C VAL A 778 73.27 -1.26 -68.26
N VAL A 779 74.17 -0.34 -67.89
CA VAL A 779 74.81 0.63 -68.79
C VAL A 779 75.73 -0.07 -69.81
N THR A 780 75.16 -0.40 -70.97
CA THR A 780 75.83 -1.13 -72.05
C THR A 780 75.76 -0.37 -73.36
N LYS A 781 74.62 0.22 -73.71
CA LYS A 781 74.37 0.85 -75.01
C LYS A 781 75.31 2.02 -75.28
N LYS A 782 75.47 2.96 -74.33
CA LYS A 782 76.44 4.07 -74.48
C LYS A 782 77.89 3.59 -74.52
N ASN A 783 78.24 2.57 -73.72
CA ASN A 783 79.59 2.00 -73.69
C ASN A 783 79.94 1.29 -75.01
N THR A 784 79.03 0.50 -75.57
CA THR A 784 79.17 -0.12 -76.90
C THR A 784 79.22 0.93 -78.01
N ALA A 785 78.37 1.96 -77.95
CA ALA A 785 78.39 3.04 -78.93
C ALA A 785 79.72 3.81 -78.91
N LYS A 786 80.24 4.16 -77.72
CA LYS A 786 81.57 4.78 -77.60
C LYS A 786 82.68 3.84 -78.10
N ALA A 787 82.68 2.57 -77.70
CA ALA A 787 83.68 1.61 -78.17
C ALA A 787 83.66 1.42 -79.71
N ALA A 788 82.47 1.49 -80.32
CA ALA A 788 82.31 1.45 -81.77
C ALA A 788 82.83 2.73 -82.45
N ILE A 789 82.52 3.92 -81.92
CA ILE A 789 83.06 5.21 -82.39
C ILE A 789 84.58 5.24 -82.26
N ASP A 790 85.11 4.92 -81.08
CA ASP A 790 86.56 4.86 -80.81
C ASP A 790 87.27 3.87 -81.75
N SER A 791 86.59 2.82 -82.20
CA SER A 791 87.14 1.84 -83.14
C SER A 791 86.99 2.24 -84.61
N ALA A 792 85.94 2.98 -84.96
CA ALA A 792 85.78 3.59 -86.28
C ALA A 792 86.81 4.72 -86.49
N LEU A 793 87.04 5.53 -85.46
CA LEU A 793 88.11 6.53 -85.38
C LEU A 793 89.48 5.87 -85.61
N ARG A 794 89.87 4.88 -84.79
CA ARG A 794 91.14 4.16 -84.97
C ARG A 794 91.31 3.52 -86.36
N ALA A 795 90.23 3.00 -86.95
CA ALA A 795 90.26 2.48 -88.32
C ALA A 795 90.45 3.60 -89.37
N LYS A 796 89.88 4.78 -89.14
CA LYS A 796 90.03 5.96 -90.01
C LYS A 796 91.42 6.58 -89.89
N GLU A 797 91.97 6.68 -88.68
CA GLU A 797 93.35 7.14 -88.43
C GLU A 797 94.36 6.22 -89.12
N ALA A 798 94.22 4.90 -88.99
CA ALA A 798 95.09 3.93 -89.65
C ALA A 798 94.99 3.99 -91.20
N ALA A 799 93.80 4.27 -91.74
CA ALA A 799 93.62 4.47 -93.18
C ALA A 799 94.21 5.81 -93.68
N ILE A 800 94.35 6.82 -92.82
CA ILE A 800 95.06 8.08 -93.13
C ILE A 800 96.58 7.85 -93.10
N ASP A 801 97.09 7.09 -92.11
CA ASP A 801 98.51 6.72 -92.04
C ASP A 801 98.97 5.94 -93.27
N ALA A 802 98.15 4.97 -93.71
CA ALA A 802 98.45 4.09 -94.86
C ALA A 802 98.25 4.75 -96.25
N ASN A 803 97.91 6.04 -96.33
CA ASN A 803 97.76 6.73 -97.60
C ASN A 803 99.08 7.42 -98.01
N ASP A 804 99.82 6.86 -98.96
CA ASP A 804 101.13 7.39 -99.37
C ASP A 804 101.05 8.70 -100.19
N ASP A 805 99.87 9.12 -100.65
CA ASP A 805 99.67 10.37 -101.39
C ASP A 805 99.64 11.64 -100.50
N LEU A 806 99.69 11.50 -99.16
CA LEU A 806 99.59 12.61 -98.20
C LEU A 806 100.92 12.89 -97.47
N THR A 807 101.26 14.16 -97.31
CA THR A 807 102.39 14.61 -96.47
C THR A 807 102.13 14.38 -94.98
N THR A 808 103.17 14.44 -94.15
CA THR A 808 103.06 14.27 -92.69
C THR A 808 102.14 15.32 -92.05
N GLU A 809 102.21 16.56 -92.52
CA GLU A 809 101.38 17.68 -92.10
C GLU A 809 99.90 17.45 -92.45
N GLU A 810 99.62 16.98 -93.68
CA GLU A 810 98.26 16.66 -94.13
C GLU A 810 97.66 15.45 -93.40
N LYS A 811 98.47 14.41 -93.12
CA LYS A 811 98.05 13.25 -92.30
C LYS A 811 97.69 13.66 -90.89
N ASN A 812 98.46 14.55 -90.26
CA ASN A 812 98.19 15.05 -88.92
C ASN A 812 96.92 15.91 -88.87
N ALA A 813 96.71 16.79 -89.86
CA ALA A 813 95.47 17.57 -89.97
C ALA A 813 94.24 16.67 -90.17
N ALA A 814 94.30 15.72 -91.11
CA ALA A 814 93.20 14.81 -91.42
C ALA A 814 92.81 13.87 -90.25
N LYS A 815 93.73 13.61 -89.31
CA LYS A 815 93.41 12.93 -88.05
C LYS A 815 92.76 13.85 -87.04
N ALA A 816 93.23 15.09 -86.89
CA ALA A 816 92.63 16.07 -85.98
C ALA A 816 91.18 16.41 -86.37
N ASP A 817 90.87 16.47 -87.66
CA ASP A 817 89.51 16.64 -88.20
C ASP A 817 88.59 15.40 -88.02
N ALA A 818 89.15 14.25 -87.57
CA ALA A 818 88.41 13.00 -87.42
C ALA A 818 88.05 12.66 -85.94
N GLN A 819 88.66 13.35 -84.97
CA GLN A 819 88.57 13.09 -83.52
C GLN A 819 87.40 13.83 -82.84
#